data_AF-A0A7C2B7G7-F1
#
_entry.id   AF-A0A7C2B7G7-F1
#
_cell.length_a   1.000
_cell.length_b   1.000
_cell.length_c   1.000
_cell.angle_alpha   90.00
_cell.angle_beta   90.00
_cell.angle_gamma   90.00
#
_symmetry.space_group_name_H-M   'P 1'
#
loop_
_entity.id
_entity.type
_entity.pdbx_description
1 polymer ?
#
loop_
_entity_poly.entity_id
_entity_poly.type
_entity_poly.pdbx_seq_one_letter_code
_entity_poly.pdbx_strand_id
1 'polypeptide(L)'
;MARPDPARDRCPRRGRPGAGFLRAGALLAALSLGGFARAQEGPRSPGELAAAAEAAIGRGDRPEALALLGEALDATTGEPGWQAFLLLRRAEFSKGTALEGPLADLERVEAIVRAHLSEHVYYEKLLCHVFGGRGEVFREWGVLDRAGLWFAREREAVAALVERGEACEKERLAANAHEVNQALALDDADLLESSVRRALDDTELYDAFPLERVKLRLRLGRGLFEAERLDRDRPRRAESILSSALAELEQLAGSPEAMPTEECLGPALTLAEIALREGDERTARLRLAEVKRIASRLSGPHPEERALVAALASRIEGNPARTLPALAKAYGALVASWKAAAPRAGGYGFLEFGAGRAVLSELIRAEMASRPGESGVRRAFEHALACQDLGSLARRLEGGAVDLARLRAEFLKPGDGLALLVPARDASHLFLCDTERIDHIELAPIDVLRARLGDLLRTLQGPLAELPAGRRRERRAERREAARSELGRLLLPPRVVERLGRWTLVTVVGLDLVGEVPLELLPAGDHPFLGTWRAVARLPNLSVGLALARRSGEPGRTGMALFAAPENPVVGERFGVDPADLALPAESFEAFLAPYSSGVRVLWRGREATLERLDDPALDRVGALQFFTHGVQELDRERPAALVLTPSAAHPDGLLRAVDIEARRMPPLVIASACRTGAGPSRRGDAGASDLGGAFLGSGARAVLLSPFDLELTAARRLAEGFHGAWAGGGVGAAEALRAAREELSRDPDFDDPFLFGLFWCVGDGNVQGPKGER
;
A
#
# COMPACT_ATOMS: atom_id res chain seq x y z
N MET A 1 -77.39 3.21 -20.17
CA MET A 1 -76.85 4.21 -21.12
C MET A 1 -76.55 5.48 -20.35
N ALA A 2 -75.27 5.76 -20.09
CA ALA A 2 -74.66 7.10 -19.98
C ALA A 2 -73.19 6.89 -19.53
N ARG A 3 -72.25 7.34 -20.38
CA ARG A 3 -70.79 7.22 -20.26
C ARG A 3 -70.22 8.38 -19.40
N PRO A 4 -69.03 8.22 -18.80
CA PRO A 4 -68.15 9.33 -18.47
C PRO A 4 -67.03 9.52 -19.52
N ASP A 5 -66.60 10.77 -19.60
CA ASP A 5 -65.76 11.48 -20.58
C ASP A 5 -64.24 11.25 -20.37
N PRO A 6 -63.38 11.21 -21.43
CA PRO A 6 -61.96 10.96 -21.33
C PRO A 6 -61.12 12.24 -21.47
N ALA A 7 -60.43 12.68 -20.42
CA ALA A 7 -59.30 13.62 -20.56
C ALA A 7 -58.44 13.69 -19.28
N ARG A 8 -57.25 13.07 -19.29
CA ARG A 8 -55.99 13.61 -18.75
C ARG A 8 -54.86 12.61 -18.98
N ASP A 9 -54.39 12.63 -20.21
CA ASP A 9 -53.16 11.98 -20.63
C ASP A 9 -52.03 13.04 -20.56
N ARG A 10 -51.12 12.91 -19.59
CA ARG A 10 -49.81 13.61 -19.57
C ARG A 10 -48.75 12.68 -19.00
N CYS A 11 -48.17 11.93 -19.92
CA CYS A 11 -46.90 11.20 -19.81
C CYS A 11 -45.78 12.07 -19.18
N PRO A 12 -45.06 11.59 -18.14
CA PRO A 12 -43.82 12.22 -17.70
C PRO A 12 -42.71 11.92 -18.71
N ARG A 13 -42.05 12.98 -19.20
CA ARG A 13 -40.97 12.91 -20.18
C ARG A 13 -39.78 12.09 -19.65
N ARG A 14 -39.32 11.17 -20.51
CA ARG A 14 -38.10 10.34 -20.41
C ARG A 14 -36.87 11.19 -20.05
N GLY A 15 -36.20 10.84 -18.95
CA GLY A 15 -34.90 11.39 -18.57
C GLY A 15 -33.77 10.80 -19.43
N ARG A 16 -32.83 11.66 -19.86
CA ARG A 16 -31.59 11.26 -20.55
C ARG A 16 -30.63 10.55 -19.56
N PRO A 17 -29.82 9.59 -20.03
CA PRO A 17 -28.76 8.98 -19.22
C PRO A 17 -27.50 9.86 -19.28
N GLY A 18 -27.01 10.29 -18.11
CA GLY A 18 -25.76 11.05 -17.97
C GLY A 18 -25.74 11.90 -16.71
N ALA A 19 -24.64 11.80 -15.95
CA ALA A 19 -24.35 12.39 -14.65
C ALA A 19 -24.91 11.63 -13.43
N GLY A 20 -24.04 10.81 -12.82
CA GLY A 20 -24.18 10.36 -11.44
C GLY A 20 -23.92 11.53 -10.47
N PHE A 21 -24.58 11.46 -9.31
CA PHE A 21 -24.48 12.35 -8.16
C PHE A 21 -25.01 13.79 -8.34
N LEU A 22 -26.04 14.10 -7.53
CA LEU A 22 -26.68 15.39 -7.26
C LEU A 22 -27.04 16.27 -8.49
N ARG A 23 -28.34 16.39 -8.78
CA ARG A 23 -28.82 17.70 -9.26
C ARG A 23 -28.64 18.67 -8.08
N ALA A 24 -27.63 19.52 -8.18
CA ALA A 24 -27.26 20.55 -7.20
C ALA A 24 -28.50 21.24 -6.57
N GLY A 25 -29.55 21.51 -7.34
CA GLY A 25 -30.76 22.21 -6.90
C GLY A 25 -31.48 21.67 -5.65
N ALA A 26 -31.44 20.35 -5.36
CA ALA A 26 -32.19 19.79 -4.22
C ALA A 26 -31.46 19.93 -2.87
N LEU A 27 -30.12 19.87 -2.87
CA LEU A 27 -29.30 20.15 -1.68
C LEU A 27 -29.16 21.67 -1.49
N LEU A 28 -29.08 22.42 -2.60
CA LEU A 28 -29.02 23.89 -2.64
C LEU A 28 -30.26 24.57 -2.05
N ALA A 29 -31.46 24.03 -2.30
CA ALA A 29 -32.69 24.57 -1.73
C ALA A 29 -32.80 24.34 -0.21
N ALA A 30 -31.99 23.43 0.34
CA ALA A 30 -32.13 22.94 1.69
C ALA A 30 -31.01 23.40 2.64
N LEU A 31 -29.86 23.81 2.11
CA LEU A 31 -28.73 24.39 2.87
C LEU A 31 -28.78 25.92 2.96
N SER A 32 -29.73 26.58 2.28
CA SER A 32 -29.97 28.01 2.48
C SER A 32 -30.78 28.24 3.75
N LEU A 33 -30.13 28.71 4.83
CA LEU A 33 -30.80 29.15 6.07
C LEU A 33 -31.62 30.45 5.91
N GLY A 34 -31.92 30.90 4.70
CA GLY A 34 -32.72 32.09 4.45
C GLY A 34 -33.02 32.24 2.96
N GLY A 35 -34.29 32.49 2.64
CA GLY A 35 -34.78 32.60 1.27
C GLY A 35 -34.03 33.66 0.44
N PHE A 36 -33.83 33.34 -0.84
CA PHE A 36 -33.34 34.27 -1.86
C PHE A 36 -34.14 35.58 -1.84
N ALA A 37 -33.51 36.67 -1.45
CA ALA A 37 -34.00 38.02 -1.71
C ALA A 37 -32.85 39.00 -1.89
N ARG A 38 -32.23 38.99 -3.07
CA ARG A 38 -32.09 40.14 -4.00
C ARG A 38 -30.91 39.93 -4.94
N ALA A 39 -31.18 40.14 -6.23
CA ALA A 39 -30.17 40.35 -7.24
C ALA A 39 -29.19 41.45 -6.76
N GLN A 40 -27.91 41.11 -6.65
CA GLN A 40 -26.84 42.10 -6.69
C GLN A 40 -26.30 42.13 -8.11
N GLU A 41 -26.34 43.29 -8.73
CA GLU A 41 -25.58 43.57 -9.95
C GLU A 41 -24.09 43.57 -9.57
N GLY A 42 -23.38 42.52 -9.99
CA GLY A 42 -21.99 42.18 -9.65
C GLY A 42 -21.62 40.82 -10.28
N PRO A 43 -20.35 40.34 -10.19
CA PRO A 43 -19.92 39.10 -10.84
C PRO A 43 -20.76 37.89 -10.40
N ARG A 44 -20.80 36.83 -11.23
CA ARG A 44 -21.65 35.62 -11.08
C ARG A 44 -21.77 35.18 -9.61
N SER A 45 -22.99 34.92 -9.15
CA SER A 45 -23.26 34.40 -7.80
C SER A 45 -22.59 33.02 -7.57
N PRO A 46 -22.30 32.62 -6.32
CA PRO A 46 -21.72 31.30 -6.03
C PRO A 46 -22.51 30.13 -6.64
N GLY A 47 -23.85 30.25 -6.68
CA GLY A 47 -24.71 29.25 -7.30
C GLY A 47 -24.60 29.19 -8.84
N GLU A 48 -24.43 30.33 -9.51
CA GLU A 48 -24.18 30.37 -10.95
C GLU A 48 -22.81 29.79 -11.32
N LEU A 49 -21.79 30.08 -10.50
CA LEU A 49 -20.45 29.52 -10.65
C LEU A 49 -20.44 28.00 -10.43
N ALA A 50 -21.14 27.50 -9.39
CA ALA A 50 -21.30 26.06 -9.15
C ALA A 50 -22.02 25.37 -10.32
N ALA A 51 -23.11 25.94 -10.82
CA ALA A 51 -23.83 25.38 -11.97
C ALA A 51 -22.97 25.39 -13.26
N ALA A 52 -22.15 26.42 -13.46
CA ALA A 52 -21.18 26.46 -14.56
C ALA A 52 -20.11 25.38 -14.40
N ALA A 53 -19.64 25.12 -13.18
CA ALA A 53 -18.69 24.05 -12.88
C ALA A 53 -19.28 22.66 -13.20
N GLU A 54 -20.54 22.40 -12.85
CA GLU A 54 -21.26 21.17 -13.23
C GLU A 54 -21.30 21.00 -14.76
N ALA A 55 -21.60 22.08 -15.48
CA ALA A 55 -21.66 22.05 -16.94
C ALA A 55 -20.26 21.81 -17.55
N ALA A 56 -19.20 22.36 -16.96
CA ALA A 56 -17.81 22.13 -17.37
C ALA A 56 -17.40 20.67 -17.15
N ILE A 57 -17.72 20.08 -15.99
CA ILE A 57 -17.55 18.63 -15.75
C ILE A 57 -18.32 17.80 -16.76
N GLY A 58 -19.57 18.15 -17.06
CA GLY A 58 -20.38 17.47 -18.07
C GLY A 58 -19.79 17.50 -19.48
N ARG A 59 -18.95 18.50 -19.80
CA ARG A 59 -18.18 18.57 -21.05
C ARG A 59 -16.81 17.89 -20.98
N GLY A 60 -16.41 17.41 -19.80
CA GLY A 60 -15.08 16.85 -19.55
C GLY A 60 -13.99 17.90 -19.28
N ASP A 61 -14.33 19.17 -19.03
CA ASP A 61 -13.39 20.24 -18.70
C ASP A 61 -13.23 20.36 -17.18
N ARG A 62 -12.50 19.41 -16.60
CA ARG A 62 -12.21 19.38 -15.16
C ARG A 62 -11.41 20.59 -14.68
N PRO A 63 -10.36 21.08 -15.39
CA PRO A 63 -9.65 22.30 -14.99
C PRO A 63 -10.57 23.52 -14.90
N GLU A 64 -11.44 23.73 -15.90
CA GLU A 64 -12.42 24.83 -15.87
C GLU A 64 -13.36 24.69 -14.66
N ALA A 65 -13.88 23.48 -14.40
CA ALA A 65 -14.76 23.24 -13.28
C ALA A 65 -14.11 23.54 -11.91
N LEU A 66 -12.86 23.12 -11.71
CA LEU A 66 -12.13 23.37 -10.46
C LEU A 66 -11.81 24.86 -10.28
N ALA A 67 -11.49 25.58 -11.36
CA ALA A 67 -11.30 27.03 -11.32
C ALA A 67 -12.60 27.76 -10.93
N LEU A 68 -13.73 27.39 -11.54
CA LEU A 68 -15.05 27.95 -11.23
C LEU A 68 -15.47 27.69 -9.78
N LEU A 69 -15.14 26.52 -9.22
CA LEU A 69 -15.39 26.22 -7.80
C LEU A 69 -14.46 27.01 -6.88
N GLY A 70 -13.22 27.27 -7.29
CA GLY A 70 -12.32 28.19 -6.59
C GLY A 70 -12.90 29.61 -6.50
N GLU A 71 -13.33 30.15 -7.64
CA GLU A 71 -14.01 31.45 -7.70
C GLU A 71 -15.29 31.48 -6.84
N ALA A 72 -16.08 30.40 -6.86
CA ALA A 72 -17.30 30.29 -6.04
C ALA A 72 -17.00 30.28 -4.55
N LEU A 73 -15.89 29.65 -4.14
CA LEU A 73 -15.45 29.61 -2.74
C LEU A 73 -14.97 30.98 -2.29
N ASP A 74 -14.20 31.69 -3.12
CA ASP A 74 -13.73 33.05 -2.81
C ASP A 74 -14.89 34.05 -2.73
N ALA A 75 -15.94 33.85 -3.52
CA ALA A 75 -17.16 34.66 -3.50
C ALA A 75 -18.11 34.34 -2.32
N THR A 76 -17.98 33.15 -1.71
CA THR A 76 -18.80 32.76 -0.56
C THR A 76 -18.24 33.36 0.73
N THR A 77 -18.98 34.28 1.36
CA THR A 77 -18.60 34.86 2.67
C THR A 77 -19.72 34.66 3.69
N GLY A 78 -19.38 34.13 4.87
CA GLY A 78 -20.32 34.03 6.00
C GLY A 78 -21.44 32.99 5.89
N GLU A 79 -21.39 32.07 4.92
CA GLU A 79 -22.41 31.02 4.70
C GLU A 79 -21.81 29.61 4.81
N PRO A 80 -21.79 29.01 6.02
CA PRO A 80 -21.14 27.72 6.26
C PRO A 80 -21.69 26.58 5.39
N GLY A 81 -23.00 26.56 5.11
CA GLY A 81 -23.63 25.54 4.27
C GLY A 81 -23.14 25.58 2.82
N TRP A 82 -23.03 26.77 2.23
CA TRP A 82 -22.48 26.96 0.88
C TRP A 82 -21.00 26.62 0.81
N GLN A 83 -20.23 27.04 1.81
CA GLN A 83 -18.81 26.73 1.88
C GLN A 83 -18.58 25.21 1.94
N ALA A 84 -19.33 24.50 2.81
CA ALA A 84 -19.28 23.04 2.89
C ALA A 84 -19.66 22.37 1.56
N PHE A 85 -20.73 22.83 0.90
CA PHE A 85 -21.16 22.29 -0.38
C PHE A 85 -20.11 22.47 -1.49
N LEU A 86 -19.57 23.68 -1.64
CA LEU A 86 -18.60 23.98 -2.69
C LEU A 86 -17.27 23.23 -2.47
N LEU A 87 -16.81 23.11 -1.22
CA LEU A 87 -15.65 22.31 -0.88
C LEU A 87 -15.89 20.83 -1.18
N LEU A 88 -17.08 20.29 -0.86
CA LEU A 88 -17.44 18.91 -1.17
C LEU A 88 -17.45 18.67 -2.68
N ARG A 89 -18.06 19.56 -3.49
CA ARG A 89 -18.02 19.44 -4.97
C ARG A 89 -16.61 19.57 -5.51
N ARG A 90 -15.77 20.42 -4.92
CA ARG A 90 -14.37 20.57 -5.35
C ARG A 90 -13.58 19.30 -5.05
N ALA A 91 -13.78 18.69 -3.89
CA ALA A 91 -13.19 17.39 -3.56
C ALA A 91 -13.65 16.30 -4.53
N GLU A 92 -14.96 16.22 -4.84
CA GLU A 92 -15.52 15.26 -5.79
C GLU A 92 -14.99 15.45 -7.21
N PHE A 93 -14.85 16.70 -7.68
CA PHE A 93 -14.36 17.00 -9.03
C PHE A 93 -12.85 16.83 -9.16
N SER A 94 -12.14 16.86 -8.03
CA SER A 94 -10.70 16.60 -7.95
C SER A 94 -10.37 15.11 -7.91
N LYS A 95 -11.36 14.21 -7.87
CA LYS A 95 -11.13 12.75 -8.01
C LYS A 95 -10.34 12.42 -9.27
N GLY A 96 -9.40 11.49 -9.14
CA GLY A 96 -8.48 11.12 -10.22
C GLY A 96 -7.46 12.21 -10.61
N THR A 97 -7.34 13.29 -9.81
CA THR A 97 -6.22 14.24 -9.91
C THR A 97 -5.18 13.91 -8.85
N ALA A 98 -3.90 14.11 -9.17
CA ALA A 98 -2.78 13.77 -8.28
C ALA A 98 -2.56 14.80 -7.15
N LEU A 99 -3.63 15.50 -6.74
CA LEU A 99 -3.62 16.61 -5.78
C LEU A 99 -3.98 16.12 -4.37
N GLU A 100 -3.33 16.64 -3.34
CA GLU A 100 -3.74 16.45 -1.93
C GLU A 100 -4.97 17.30 -1.54
N GLY A 101 -5.34 18.25 -2.40
CA GLY A 101 -6.47 19.17 -2.21
C GLY A 101 -7.82 18.53 -1.79
N PRO A 102 -8.25 17.37 -2.35
CA PRO A 102 -9.53 16.77 -1.98
C PRO A 102 -9.62 16.40 -0.49
N LEU A 103 -8.55 15.88 0.11
CA LEU A 103 -8.58 15.46 1.51
C LEU A 103 -8.68 16.68 2.44
N ALA A 104 -7.88 17.72 2.17
CA ALA A 104 -7.93 18.98 2.91
C ALA A 104 -9.30 19.67 2.79
N ASP A 105 -9.94 19.59 1.62
CA ASP A 105 -11.30 20.08 1.44
C ASP A 105 -12.29 19.29 2.29
N LEU A 106 -12.24 17.97 2.29
CA LEU A 106 -13.10 17.11 3.12
C LEU A 106 -12.87 17.31 4.63
N GLU A 107 -11.65 17.64 5.06
CA GLU A 107 -11.34 18.06 6.43
C GLU A 107 -12.01 19.37 6.80
N ARG A 108 -11.97 20.36 5.91
CA ARG A 108 -12.68 21.63 6.10
C ARG A 108 -14.20 21.45 6.10
N VAL A 109 -14.73 20.60 5.21
CA VAL A 109 -16.17 20.27 5.20
C VAL A 109 -16.58 19.67 6.54
N GLU A 110 -15.85 18.67 7.06
CA GLU A 110 -16.18 18.06 8.35
C GLU A 110 -16.15 19.09 9.48
N ALA A 111 -15.12 19.94 9.54
CA ALA A 111 -15.01 20.98 10.56
C ALA A 111 -16.20 21.95 10.52
N ILE A 112 -16.58 22.41 9.32
CA ILE A 112 -17.74 23.29 9.11
C ILE A 112 -19.03 22.59 9.53
N VAL A 113 -19.23 21.35 9.09
CA VAL A 113 -20.44 20.56 9.37
C VAL A 113 -20.60 20.33 10.88
N ARG A 114 -19.52 19.98 11.58
CA ARG A 114 -19.53 19.79 13.04
C ARG A 114 -19.74 21.09 13.81
N ALA A 115 -19.15 22.19 13.37
CA ALA A 115 -19.22 23.46 14.08
C ALA A 115 -20.56 24.20 13.88
N HIS A 116 -21.17 24.07 12.70
CA HIS A 116 -22.29 24.93 12.29
C HIS A 116 -23.56 24.20 11.90
N LEU A 117 -23.50 22.89 11.64
CA LEU A 117 -24.62 22.13 11.09
C LEU A 117 -25.01 20.92 11.95
N SER A 118 -24.51 20.78 13.18
CA SER A 118 -24.79 19.63 14.06
C SER A 118 -26.28 19.41 14.36
N GLU A 119 -27.07 20.49 14.39
CA GLU A 119 -28.53 20.44 14.60
C GLU A 119 -29.32 20.46 13.28
N HIS A 120 -28.64 20.52 12.12
CA HIS A 120 -29.29 20.61 10.82
C HIS A 120 -29.76 19.24 10.34
N VAL A 121 -30.94 19.18 9.70
CA VAL A 121 -31.54 17.93 9.17
C VAL A 121 -30.70 17.22 8.10
N TYR A 122 -29.64 17.86 7.59
CA TYR A 122 -28.72 17.26 6.61
C TYR A 122 -27.36 16.90 7.21
N TYR A 123 -27.16 17.11 8.52
CA TYR A 123 -25.88 16.86 9.20
C TYR A 123 -25.32 15.49 8.86
N GLU A 124 -26.13 14.45 9.06
CA GLU A 124 -25.73 13.06 8.92
C GLU A 124 -25.52 12.67 7.45
N LYS A 125 -26.34 13.20 6.54
CA LYS A 125 -26.15 13.03 5.10
C LYS A 125 -24.83 13.64 4.62
N LEU A 126 -24.50 14.83 5.12
CA LEU A 126 -23.22 15.47 4.81
C LEU A 126 -22.04 14.67 5.38
N LEU A 127 -22.17 14.11 6.58
CA LEU A 127 -21.16 13.22 7.14
C LEU A 127 -20.97 11.94 6.30
N CYS A 128 -22.05 11.32 5.81
CA CYS A 128 -21.96 10.18 4.88
C CYS A 128 -21.08 10.53 3.67
N HIS A 129 -21.36 11.67 3.03
CA HIS A 129 -20.59 12.13 1.86
C HIS A 129 -19.14 12.46 2.19
N VAL A 130 -18.87 13.04 3.35
CA VAL A 130 -17.49 13.32 3.80
C VAL A 130 -16.73 12.01 4.05
N PHE A 131 -17.34 11.06 4.74
CA PHE A 131 -16.70 9.78 5.05
C PHE A 131 -16.47 8.94 3.78
N GLY A 132 -17.49 8.79 2.94
CA GLY A 132 -17.34 8.11 1.64
C GLY A 132 -16.32 8.81 0.74
N GLY A 133 -16.32 10.14 0.70
CA GLY A 133 -15.35 10.95 -0.03
C GLY A 133 -13.91 10.69 0.43
N ARG A 134 -13.66 10.64 1.74
CA ARG A 134 -12.31 10.32 2.27
C ARG A 134 -11.91 8.89 1.95
N GLY A 135 -12.84 7.95 2.11
CA GLY A 135 -12.60 6.56 1.76
C GLY A 135 -12.17 6.40 0.31
N GLU A 136 -12.85 7.07 -0.61
CA GLU A 136 -12.51 7.08 -2.04
C GLU A 136 -11.14 7.72 -2.32
N VAL A 137 -10.79 8.84 -1.66
CA VAL A 137 -9.46 9.46 -1.81
C VAL A 137 -8.36 8.51 -1.36
N PHE A 138 -8.49 7.90 -0.17
CA PHE A 138 -7.51 6.91 0.29
C PHE A 138 -7.47 5.68 -0.61
N ARG A 139 -8.61 5.24 -1.14
CA ARG A 139 -8.67 4.14 -2.11
C ARG A 139 -7.90 4.51 -3.38
N GLU A 140 -8.14 5.68 -3.98
CA GLU A 140 -7.42 6.18 -5.17
C GLU A 140 -5.90 6.25 -4.94
N TRP A 141 -5.47 6.59 -3.72
CA TRP A 141 -4.06 6.57 -3.34
C TRP A 141 -3.48 5.18 -3.07
N GLY A 142 -4.28 4.12 -3.15
CA GLY A 142 -3.88 2.74 -2.83
C GLY A 142 -3.66 2.50 -1.32
N VAL A 143 -4.29 3.31 -0.47
CA VAL A 143 -4.19 3.28 1.00
C VAL A 143 -5.42 2.58 1.57
N LEU A 144 -5.55 1.29 1.25
CA LEU A 144 -6.81 0.56 1.36
C LEU A 144 -7.28 0.33 2.80
N ASP A 145 -6.37 0.21 3.76
CA ASP A 145 -6.70 0.10 5.18
C ASP A 145 -7.45 1.35 5.68
N ARG A 146 -6.97 2.54 5.29
CA ARG A 146 -7.61 3.81 5.64
C ARG A 146 -8.92 4.00 4.91
N ALA A 147 -8.98 3.59 3.64
CA ALA A 147 -10.22 3.61 2.88
C ALA A 147 -11.32 2.80 3.60
N GLY A 148 -11.00 1.57 4.02
CA GLY A 148 -11.91 0.70 4.76
C GLY A 148 -12.43 1.31 6.07
N LEU A 149 -11.57 1.99 6.83
CA LEU A 149 -11.99 2.68 8.06
C LEU A 149 -12.99 3.80 7.79
N TRP A 150 -12.79 4.59 6.74
CA TRP A 150 -13.72 5.66 6.38
C TRP A 150 -15.04 5.12 5.83
N PHE A 151 -15.01 4.06 5.04
CA PHE A 151 -16.23 3.39 4.59
C PHE A 151 -17.00 2.73 5.74
N ALA A 152 -16.32 2.24 6.78
CA ALA A 152 -17.00 1.76 7.98
C ALA A 152 -17.77 2.90 8.69
N ARG A 153 -17.16 4.07 8.84
CA ARG A 153 -17.82 5.27 9.40
C ARG A 153 -18.98 5.75 8.53
N GLU A 154 -18.84 5.70 7.21
CA GLU A 154 -19.93 6.00 6.29
C GLU A 154 -21.13 5.07 6.53
N ARG A 155 -20.91 3.75 6.66
CA ARG A 155 -21.99 2.80 6.95
C ARG A 155 -22.67 3.07 8.30
N GLU A 156 -21.90 3.41 9.33
CA GLU A 156 -22.46 3.78 10.64
C GLU A 156 -23.37 5.02 10.53
N ALA A 157 -22.94 6.04 9.80
CA ALA A 157 -23.75 7.23 9.54
C ALA A 157 -25.01 6.92 8.71
N VAL A 158 -24.91 6.05 7.71
CA VAL A 158 -26.06 5.58 6.93
C VAL A 158 -27.04 4.78 7.79
N ALA A 159 -26.54 3.91 8.67
CA ALA A 159 -27.39 3.14 9.58
C ALA A 159 -28.19 4.06 10.50
N ALA A 160 -27.57 5.12 11.03
CA ALA A 160 -28.24 6.11 11.85
C ALA A 160 -29.38 6.84 11.10
N LEU A 161 -29.19 7.16 9.81
CA LEU A 161 -30.25 7.73 8.96
C LEU A 161 -31.43 6.77 8.78
N VAL A 162 -31.14 5.48 8.54
CA VAL A 162 -32.17 4.44 8.38
C VAL A 162 -32.97 4.25 9.67
N GLU A 163 -32.30 4.19 10.82
CA GLU A 163 -32.94 4.06 12.13
C GLU A 163 -33.88 5.23 12.46
N ARG A 164 -33.54 6.44 12.00
CA ARG A 164 -34.40 7.64 12.13
C ARG A 164 -35.54 7.70 11.11
N GLY A 165 -35.62 6.76 10.17
CA GLY A 165 -36.62 6.76 9.11
C GLY A 165 -36.43 7.88 8.08
N GLU A 166 -35.21 8.40 7.94
CA GLU A 166 -34.89 9.43 6.96
C GLU A 166 -34.73 8.84 5.56
N ALA A 167 -35.24 9.53 4.53
CA ALA A 167 -34.98 9.17 3.14
C ALA A 167 -33.48 9.28 2.84
N CYS A 168 -32.82 8.15 2.61
CA CYS A 168 -31.36 8.03 2.47
C CYS A 168 -30.95 7.07 1.34
N GLU A 169 -31.79 6.90 0.32
CA GLU A 169 -31.55 5.96 -0.78
C GLU A 169 -30.20 6.20 -1.46
N LYS A 170 -29.80 7.46 -1.63
CA LYS A 170 -28.53 7.83 -2.29
C LYS A 170 -27.33 7.49 -1.44
N GLU A 171 -27.40 7.78 -0.15
CA GLU A 171 -26.35 7.49 0.82
C GLU A 171 -26.16 5.98 0.96
N ARG A 172 -27.27 5.21 0.95
CA ARG A 172 -27.25 3.74 0.92
C ARG A 172 -26.61 3.19 -0.36
N LEU A 173 -27.00 3.71 -1.53
CA LEU A 173 -26.40 3.31 -2.81
C LEU A 173 -24.89 3.61 -2.85
N ALA A 174 -24.48 4.79 -2.38
CA ALA A 174 -23.07 5.19 -2.32
C ALA A 174 -22.26 4.27 -1.40
N ALA A 175 -22.72 4.05 -0.16
CA ALA A 175 -22.05 3.18 0.80
C ALA A 175 -21.92 1.73 0.28
N ASN A 176 -22.96 1.19 -0.36
CA ASN A 176 -22.90 -0.12 -0.99
C ASN A 176 -21.86 -0.17 -2.13
N ALA A 177 -21.84 0.85 -2.99
CA ALA A 177 -20.87 0.93 -4.07
C ALA A 177 -19.43 1.04 -3.56
N HIS A 178 -19.20 1.84 -2.51
CA HIS A 178 -17.89 1.99 -1.87
C HIS A 178 -17.41 0.69 -1.22
N GLU A 179 -18.27 -0.04 -0.51
CA GLU A 179 -17.94 -1.35 0.08
C GLU A 179 -17.55 -2.37 -0.99
N VAL A 180 -18.29 -2.40 -2.10
CA VAL A 180 -18.01 -3.29 -3.24
C VAL A 180 -16.70 -2.89 -3.95
N ASN A 181 -16.45 -1.59 -4.14
CA ASN A 181 -15.19 -1.10 -4.71
C ASN A 181 -14.00 -1.40 -3.80
N GLN A 182 -14.18 -1.31 -2.49
CA GLN A 182 -13.16 -1.65 -1.50
C GLN A 182 -12.82 -3.15 -1.53
N ALA A 183 -13.83 -4.02 -1.61
CA ALA A 183 -13.63 -5.46 -1.74
C ALA A 183 -12.88 -5.82 -3.02
N LEU A 184 -13.22 -5.16 -4.14
CA LEU A 184 -12.47 -5.28 -5.40
C LEU A 184 -11.02 -4.82 -5.26
N ALA A 185 -10.78 -3.68 -4.60
CA ALA A 185 -9.42 -3.16 -4.42
C ALA A 185 -8.54 -4.06 -3.55
N LEU A 186 -9.14 -4.74 -2.56
CA LEU A 186 -8.48 -5.71 -1.69
C LEU A 186 -8.22 -7.06 -2.35
N ASP A 187 -8.70 -7.28 -3.58
CA ASP A 187 -8.75 -8.60 -4.24
C ASP A 187 -9.48 -9.67 -3.39
N ASP A 188 -10.48 -9.27 -2.58
CA ASP A 188 -11.23 -10.15 -1.68
C ASP A 188 -12.59 -10.53 -2.30
N ALA A 189 -12.60 -11.66 -3.00
CA ALA A 189 -13.80 -12.14 -3.70
C ALA A 189 -14.94 -12.58 -2.75
N ASP A 190 -14.62 -13.06 -1.55
CA ASP A 190 -15.64 -13.53 -0.61
C ASP A 190 -16.34 -12.33 0.05
N LEU A 191 -15.56 -11.29 0.41
CA LEU A 191 -16.10 -10.00 0.83
C LEU A 191 -16.91 -9.35 -0.30
N LEU A 192 -16.43 -9.40 -1.53
CA LEU A 192 -17.14 -8.85 -2.69
C LEU A 192 -18.49 -9.53 -2.91
N GLU A 193 -18.53 -10.86 -2.96
CA GLU A 193 -19.76 -11.63 -3.19
C GLU A 193 -20.76 -11.40 -2.05
N SER A 194 -20.30 -11.41 -0.80
CA SER A 194 -21.16 -11.15 0.35
C SER A 194 -21.69 -9.72 0.40
N SER A 195 -20.89 -8.72 0.00
CA SER A 195 -21.29 -7.31 -0.05
C SER A 195 -22.29 -7.05 -1.17
N VAL A 196 -22.06 -7.59 -2.37
CA VAL A 196 -23.00 -7.46 -3.50
C VAL A 196 -24.31 -8.15 -3.19
N ARG A 197 -24.28 -9.36 -2.60
CA ARG A 197 -25.50 -10.06 -2.18
C ARG A 197 -26.30 -9.23 -1.17
N ARG A 198 -25.64 -8.76 -0.10
CA ARG A 198 -26.28 -7.94 0.93
C ARG A 198 -26.92 -6.67 0.36
N ALA A 199 -26.26 -6.02 -0.60
CA ALA A 199 -26.82 -4.86 -1.28
C ALA A 199 -28.06 -5.24 -2.10
N LEU A 200 -27.97 -6.30 -2.93
CA LEU A 200 -29.06 -6.71 -3.82
C LEU A 200 -30.24 -7.40 -3.10
N ASP A 201 -30.10 -7.77 -1.83
CA ASP A 201 -31.20 -8.26 -0.99
C ASP A 201 -32.26 -7.15 -0.74
N ASP A 202 -31.89 -5.87 -0.86
CA ASP A 202 -32.87 -4.76 -0.91
C ASP A 202 -33.43 -4.59 -2.34
N THR A 203 -34.43 -5.41 -2.65
CA THR A 203 -35.07 -5.39 -3.97
C THR A 203 -35.79 -4.09 -4.24
N GLU A 204 -36.40 -3.45 -3.24
CA GLU A 204 -37.12 -2.18 -3.41
C GLU A 204 -36.17 -1.06 -3.87
N LEU A 205 -35.00 -0.94 -3.23
CA LEU A 205 -33.99 0.05 -3.61
C LEU A 205 -33.46 -0.22 -5.03
N TYR A 206 -33.04 -1.45 -5.32
CA TYR A 206 -32.37 -1.73 -6.60
C TYR A 206 -33.32 -1.89 -7.80
N ASP A 207 -34.62 -2.12 -7.57
CA ASP A 207 -35.65 -2.00 -8.61
C ASP A 207 -35.95 -0.53 -8.95
N ALA A 208 -35.87 0.37 -7.97
CA ALA A 208 -35.97 1.82 -8.20
C ALA A 208 -34.73 2.39 -8.92
N PHE A 209 -33.56 1.75 -8.76
CA PHE A 209 -32.28 2.17 -9.34
C PHE A 209 -31.60 1.06 -10.16
N PRO A 210 -32.19 0.62 -11.30
CA PRO A 210 -31.71 -0.54 -12.05
C PRO A 210 -30.29 -0.37 -12.61
N LEU A 211 -29.85 0.86 -12.88
CA LEU A 211 -28.47 1.12 -13.29
C LEU A 211 -27.46 0.77 -12.19
N GLU A 212 -27.77 1.09 -10.93
CA GLU A 212 -26.89 0.78 -9.80
C GLU A 212 -26.84 -0.74 -9.55
N ARG A 213 -27.96 -1.44 -9.77
CA ARG A 213 -27.99 -2.92 -9.75
C ARG A 213 -27.03 -3.51 -10.77
N VAL A 214 -27.10 -3.04 -12.02
CA VAL A 214 -26.22 -3.48 -13.11
C VAL A 214 -24.75 -3.23 -12.75
N LYS A 215 -24.43 -2.04 -12.24
CA LYS A 215 -23.08 -1.67 -11.80
C LYS A 215 -22.51 -2.61 -10.73
N LEU A 216 -23.31 -3.04 -9.76
CA LEU A 216 -22.88 -4.02 -8.76
C LEU A 216 -22.60 -5.39 -9.39
N ARG A 217 -23.46 -5.84 -10.30
CA ARG A 217 -23.27 -7.11 -11.03
C ARG A 217 -22.02 -7.10 -11.90
N LEU A 218 -21.74 -5.99 -12.59
CA LEU A 218 -20.50 -5.82 -13.37
C LEU A 218 -19.25 -5.89 -12.48
N ARG A 219 -19.29 -5.26 -11.31
CA ARG A 219 -18.22 -5.33 -10.30
C ARG A 219 -18.02 -6.77 -9.78
N LEU A 220 -19.11 -7.47 -9.44
CA LEU A 220 -19.06 -8.87 -9.00
C LEU A 220 -18.41 -9.77 -10.06
N GLY A 221 -18.85 -9.68 -11.31
CA GLY A 221 -18.32 -10.51 -12.39
C GLY A 221 -16.81 -10.29 -12.60
N ARG A 222 -16.33 -9.04 -12.50
CA ARG A 222 -14.89 -8.73 -12.57
C ARG A 222 -14.10 -9.35 -11.43
N GLY A 223 -14.56 -9.18 -10.19
CA GLY A 223 -13.81 -9.68 -9.03
C GLY A 223 -13.81 -11.20 -8.91
N LEU A 224 -14.89 -11.88 -9.33
CA LEU A 224 -14.92 -13.35 -9.41
C LEU A 224 -13.84 -13.88 -10.37
N PHE A 225 -13.66 -13.23 -11.51
CA PHE A 225 -12.61 -13.59 -12.46
C PHE A 225 -11.21 -13.35 -11.88
N GLU A 226 -10.96 -12.23 -11.21
CA GLU A 226 -9.65 -12.00 -10.59
C GLU A 226 -9.27 -13.06 -9.54
N ALA A 227 -10.25 -13.59 -8.82
CA ALA A 227 -10.05 -14.62 -7.79
C ALA A 227 -10.15 -16.08 -8.30
N GLU A 228 -10.26 -16.29 -9.61
CA GLU A 228 -10.44 -17.61 -10.23
C GLU A 228 -9.23 -18.55 -10.09
N ARG A 229 -8.03 -18.03 -9.81
CA ARG A 229 -6.81 -18.85 -9.70
C ARG A 229 -6.85 -19.80 -8.49
N LEU A 230 -7.74 -19.52 -7.54
CA LEU A 230 -8.02 -20.35 -6.37
C LEU A 230 -9.26 -21.25 -6.55
N ASP A 231 -10.09 -21.00 -7.58
CA ASP A 231 -11.36 -21.71 -7.83
C ASP A 231 -11.72 -21.73 -9.32
N ARG A 232 -11.73 -22.93 -9.91
CA ARG A 232 -11.91 -23.17 -11.35
C ARG A 232 -13.33 -22.91 -11.85
N ASP A 233 -14.32 -22.76 -10.98
CA ASP A 233 -15.72 -22.53 -11.38
C ASP A 233 -16.06 -21.03 -11.52
N ARG A 234 -15.24 -20.15 -10.94
CA ARG A 234 -15.43 -18.69 -10.99
C ARG A 234 -15.39 -18.05 -12.39
N PRO A 235 -14.54 -18.47 -13.36
CA PRO A 235 -14.49 -17.83 -14.69
C PRO A 235 -15.83 -17.93 -15.43
N ARG A 236 -16.48 -19.10 -15.40
CA ARG A 236 -17.78 -19.33 -16.06
C ARG A 236 -18.89 -18.51 -15.41
N ARG A 237 -18.88 -18.42 -14.08
CA ARG A 237 -19.81 -17.56 -13.33
C ARG A 237 -19.59 -16.09 -13.69
N ALA A 238 -18.34 -15.64 -13.72
CA ALA A 238 -17.97 -14.29 -14.11
C ALA A 238 -18.48 -13.95 -15.53
N GLU A 239 -18.21 -14.81 -16.51
CA GLU A 239 -18.68 -14.62 -17.89
C GLU A 239 -20.20 -14.47 -17.96
N SER A 240 -20.93 -15.37 -17.29
CA SER A 240 -22.40 -15.36 -17.26
C SER A 240 -22.95 -14.06 -16.64
N ILE A 241 -22.40 -13.65 -15.49
CA ILE A 241 -22.81 -12.42 -14.80
C ILE A 241 -22.50 -11.19 -15.65
N LEU A 242 -21.29 -11.08 -16.19
CA LEU A 242 -20.87 -9.94 -17.01
C LEU A 242 -21.69 -9.83 -18.28
N SER A 243 -21.90 -10.94 -19.00
CA SER A 243 -22.67 -10.95 -20.25
C SER A 243 -24.13 -10.54 -20.01
N SER A 244 -24.76 -11.06 -18.95
CA SER A 244 -26.13 -10.70 -18.59
C SER A 244 -26.24 -9.23 -18.15
N ALA A 245 -25.30 -8.74 -17.33
CA ALA A 245 -25.32 -7.37 -16.85
C ALA A 245 -25.03 -6.34 -17.96
N LEU A 246 -24.12 -6.66 -18.90
CA LEU A 246 -23.88 -5.82 -20.09
C LEU A 246 -25.10 -5.75 -21.01
N ALA A 247 -25.82 -6.86 -21.20
CA ALA A 247 -27.06 -6.85 -21.98
C ALA A 247 -28.15 -5.99 -21.32
N GLU A 248 -28.29 -6.04 -19.99
CA GLU A 248 -29.20 -5.16 -19.25
C GLU A 248 -28.75 -3.69 -19.35
N LEU A 249 -27.45 -3.41 -19.25
CA LEU A 249 -26.91 -2.06 -19.43
C LEU A 249 -27.24 -1.48 -20.81
N GLU A 250 -27.08 -2.28 -21.86
CA GLU A 250 -27.39 -1.89 -23.23
C GLU A 250 -28.89 -1.57 -23.40
N GLN A 251 -29.78 -2.39 -22.81
CA GLN A 251 -31.22 -2.13 -22.80
C GLN A 251 -31.56 -0.79 -22.10
N LEU A 252 -30.92 -0.51 -20.96
CA LEU A 252 -31.11 0.75 -20.24
C LEU A 252 -30.55 1.96 -21.00
N ALA A 253 -29.42 1.79 -21.69
CA ALA A 253 -28.78 2.85 -22.48
C ALA A 253 -29.50 3.10 -23.81
N GLY A 254 -30.20 2.10 -24.35
CA GLY A 254 -30.92 2.13 -25.62
C GLY A 254 -30.06 1.87 -26.85
N SER A 255 -28.73 2.00 -26.75
CA SER A 255 -27.78 1.55 -27.78
C SER A 255 -26.39 1.28 -27.18
N PRO A 256 -25.53 0.48 -27.86
CA PRO A 256 -24.15 0.25 -27.46
C PRO A 256 -23.30 1.53 -27.33
N GLU A 257 -23.55 2.54 -28.17
CA GLU A 257 -22.83 3.81 -28.19
C GLU A 257 -23.20 4.71 -27.00
N ALA A 258 -24.44 4.58 -26.51
CA ALA A 258 -24.94 5.32 -25.36
C ALA A 258 -24.49 4.72 -24.01
N MET A 259 -23.93 3.50 -24.00
CA MET A 259 -23.44 2.90 -22.76
C MET A 259 -22.23 3.66 -22.18
N PRO A 260 -22.17 3.86 -20.85
CA PRO A 260 -21.06 4.53 -20.18
C PRO A 260 -19.71 3.80 -20.39
N THR A 261 -18.72 4.50 -20.96
CA THR A 261 -17.40 3.91 -21.27
C THR A 261 -16.71 3.30 -20.05
N GLU A 262 -16.74 3.98 -18.91
CA GLU A 262 -16.09 3.56 -17.66
C GLU A 262 -16.69 2.26 -17.10
N GLU A 263 -18.00 2.06 -17.23
CA GLU A 263 -18.68 0.85 -16.75
C GLU A 263 -18.51 -0.33 -17.73
N CYS A 264 -18.27 -0.07 -19.02
CA CYS A 264 -18.12 -1.12 -20.03
C CYS A 264 -16.69 -1.65 -20.18
N LEU A 265 -15.68 -0.80 -19.99
CA LEU A 265 -14.30 -1.16 -20.36
C LEU A 265 -13.73 -2.30 -19.50
N GLY A 266 -13.88 -2.21 -18.18
CA GLY A 266 -13.44 -3.25 -17.25
C GLY A 266 -14.04 -4.63 -17.57
N PRO A 267 -15.39 -4.75 -17.67
CA PRO A 267 -16.06 -5.98 -18.09
C PRO A 267 -15.60 -6.52 -19.45
N ALA A 268 -15.42 -5.64 -20.44
CA ALA A 268 -14.97 -6.05 -21.78
C ALA A 268 -13.53 -6.60 -21.76
N LEU A 269 -12.64 -6.00 -20.96
CA LEU A 269 -11.29 -6.51 -20.72
C LEU A 269 -11.35 -7.91 -20.09
N THR A 270 -12.15 -8.09 -19.04
CA THR A 270 -12.32 -9.38 -18.36
C THR A 270 -12.84 -10.47 -19.31
N LEU A 271 -13.88 -10.18 -20.11
CA LEU A 271 -14.42 -11.15 -21.08
C LEU A 271 -13.39 -11.53 -22.16
N ALA A 272 -12.56 -10.59 -22.60
CA ALA A 272 -11.49 -10.89 -23.55
C ALA A 272 -10.42 -11.80 -22.93
N GLU A 273 -10.10 -11.60 -21.65
CA GLU A 273 -9.15 -12.45 -20.94
C GLU A 273 -9.70 -13.86 -20.64
N ILE A 274 -10.99 -13.98 -20.33
CA ILE A 274 -11.66 -15.29 -20.20
C ILE A 274 -11.51 -16.08 -21.50
N ALA A 275 -11.87 -15.48 -22.64
CA ALA A 275 -11.74 -16.13 -23.95
C ALA A 275 -10.29 -16.53 -24.27
N LEU A 276 -9.32 -15.66 -23.95
CA LEU A 276 -7.90 -15.97 -24.13
C LEU A 276 -7.47 -17.19 -23.28
N ARG A 277 -7.93 -17.29 -22.02
CA ARG A 277 -7.60 -18.39 -21.12
C ARG A 277 -8.21 -19.72 -21.52
N GLU A 278 -9.42 -19.69 -22.07
CA GLU A 278 -10.08 -20.89 -22.62
C GLU A 278 -9.44 -21.37 -23.93
N GLY A 279 -8.49 -20.63 -24.47
CA GLY A 279 -7.82 -20.94 -25.74
C GLY A 279 -8.64 -20.56 -26.98
N ASP A 280 -9.74 -19.81 -26.82
CA ASP A 280 -10.53 -19.31 -27.94
C ASP A 280 -9.92 -18.00 -28.49
N GLU A 281 -8.86 -18.16 -29.28
CA GLU A 281 -8.18 -17.03 -29.91
C GLU A 281 -9.09 -16.17 -30.79
N ARG A 282 -10.10 -16.78 -31.43
CA ARG A 282 -11.01 -16.05 -32.33
C ARG A 282 -11.87 -15.10 -31.51
N THR A 283 -12.48 -15.61 -30.44
CA THR A 283 -13.31 -14.79 -29.55
C THR A 283 -12.45 -13.75 -28.83
N ALA A 284 -11.24 -14.11 -28.37
CA ALA A 284 -10.32 -13.16 -27.76
C ALA A 284 -10.00 -11.97 -28.70
N ARG A 285 -9.69 -12.23 -29.98
CA ARG A 285 -9.43 -11.16 -30.97
C ARG A 285 -10.66 -10.29 -31.25
N LEU A 286 -11.86 -10.88 -31.31
CA LEU A 286 -13.11 -10.13 -31.47
C LEU A 286 -13.37 -9.22 -30.26
N ARG A 287 -13.21 -9.75 -29.05
CA ARG A 287 -13.34 -8.98 -27.80
C ARG A 287 -12.28 -7.89 -27.67
N LEU A 288 -11.05 -8.12 -28.12
CA LEU A 288 -10.02 -7.07 -28.16
C LEU A 288 -10.42 -5.91 -29.08
N ALA A 289 -11.03 -6.18 -30.23
CA ALA A 289 -11.53 -5.12 -31.12
C ALA A 289 -12.64 -4.30 -30.45
N GLU A 290 -13.54 -4.96 -29.71
CA GLU A 290 -14.57 -4.33 -28.90
C GLU A 290 -13.95 -3.44 -27.79
N VAL A 291 -12.98 -3.97 -27.03
CA VAL A 291 -12.22 -3.23 -26.02
C VAL A 291 -11.59 -1.96 -26.62
N LYS A 292 -10.93 -2.07 -27.76
CA LYS A 292 -10.30 -0.91 -28.44
C LYS A 292 -11.33 0.13 -28.87
N ARG A 293 -12.52 -0.29 -29.32
CA ARG A 293 -13.64 0.60 -29.67
C ARG A 293 -14.23 1.30 -28.44
N ILE A 294 -14.34 0.61 -27.31
CA ILE A 294 -14.78 1.22 -26.06
C ILE A 294 -13.74 2.23 -25.59
N ALA A 295 -12.46 1.83 -25.55
CA ALA A 295 -11.36 2.66 -25.07
C ALA A 295 -11.11 3.92 -25.93
N SER A 296 -11.47 3.92 -27.22
CA SER A 296 -11.36 5.11 -28.07
C SER A 296 -12.31 6.24 -27.66
N ARG A 297 -13.34 5.95 -26.86
CA ARG A 297 -14.29 6.93 -26.31
C ARG A 297 -13.83 7.58 -24.99
N LEU A 298 -12.71 7.13 -24.41
CA LEU A 298 -12.16 7.73 -23.19
C LEU A 298 -11.64 9.15 -23.47
N SER A 299 -12.17 10.15 -22.76
CA SER A 299 -11.74 11.54 -22.80
C SER A 299 -10.63 11.80 -21.78
N GLY A 300 -9.53 12.43 -22.19
CA GLY A 300 -8.42 12.78 -21.28
C GLY A 300 -7.42 11.64 -21.01
N PRO A 301 -6.47 11.87 -20.07
CA PRO A 301 -5.42 10.93 -19.73
C PRO A 301 -5.98 9.87 -18.77
N HIS A 302 -6.42 8.74 -19.32
CA HIS A 302 -6.78 7.50 -18.60
C HIS A 302 -5.61 6.50 -18.64
N PRO A 303 -4.51 6.71 -17.90
CA PRO A 303 -3.28 5.91 -18.05
C PRO A 303 -3.49 4.46 -17.62
N GLU A 304 -4.27 4.20 -16.57
CA GLU A 304 -4.50 2.84 -16.05
C GLU A 304 -5.31 1.98 -17.02
N GLU A 305 -6.41 2.51 -17.54
CA GLU A 305 -7.25 1.84 -18.51
C GLU A 305 -6.49 1.59 -19.82
N ARG A 306 -5.71 2.57 -20.28
CA ARG A 306 -4.87 2.42 -21.48
C ARG A 306 -3.76 1.39 -21.28
N ALA A 307 -3.19 1.30 -20.06
CA ALA A 307 -2.22 0.28 -19.69
C ALA A 307 -2.82 -1.13 -19.73
N LEU A 308 -4.02 -1.32 -19.18
CA LEU A 308 -4.76 -2.60 -19.26
C LEU A 308 -5.04 -3.01 -20.70
N VAL A 309 -5.51 -2.07 -21.54
CA VAL A 309 -5.77 -2.33 -22.96
C VAL A 309 -4.48 -2.73 -23.70
N ALA A 310 -3.36 -2.06 -23.43
CA ALA A 310 -2.08 -2.39 -24.04
C ALA A 310 -1.56 -3.77 -23.61
N ALA A 311 -1.67 -4.09 -22.31
CA ALA A 311 -1.31 -5.40 -21.76
C ALA A 311 -2.14 -6.52 -22.39
N LEU A 312 -3.46 -6.36 -22.46
CA LEU A 312 -4.35 -7.33 -23.12
C LEU A 312 -4.02 -7.50 -24.60
N ALA A 313 -3.80 -6.39 -25.31
CA ALA A 313 -3.43 -6.44 -26.72
C ALA A 313 -2.13 -7.21 -26.95
N SER A 314 -1.13 -7.01 -26.08
CA SER A 314 0.13 -7.76 -26.13
C SER A 314 -0.09 -9.27 -26.03
N ARG A 315 -0.90 -9.70 -25.06
CA ARG A 315 -1.20 -11.11 -24.81
C ARG A 315 -1.95 -11.79 -25.97
N ILE A 316 -2.92 -11.10 -26.57
CA ILE A 316 -3.76 -11.65 -27.65
C ILE A 316 -3.05 -11.60 -29.02
N GLU A 317 -2.30 -10.53 -29.30
CA GLU A 317 -1.62 -10.36 -30.59
C GLU A 317 -0.30 -11.14 -30.66
N GLY A 318 0.36 -11.40 -29.52
CA GLY A 318 1.47 -12.34 -29.38
C GLY A 318 2.76 -11.98 -30.13
N ASN A 319 2.84 -10.81 -30.77
CA ASN A 319 4.03 -10.33 -31.48
C ASN A 319 4.69 -9.18 -30.70
N PRO A 320 5.75 -9.45 -29.92
CA PRO A 320 6.44 -8.45 -29.11
C PRO A 320 6.91 -7.23 -29.91
N ALA A 321 7.45 -7.41 -31.12
CA ALA A 321 7.96 -6.31 -31.92
C ALA A 321 6.85 -5.30 -32.31
N ARG A 322 5.61 -5.76 -32.45
CA ARG A 322 4.45 -4.93 -32.77
C ARG A 322 3.87 -4.24 -31.54
N THR A 323 3.85 -4.93 -30.40
CA THR A 323 3.14 -4.49 -29.19
C THR A 323 4.02 -3.66 -28.26
N LEU A 324 5.34 -3.86 -28.30
CA LEU A 324 6.31 -3.20 -27.43
C LEU A 324 6.22 -1.66 -27.43
N PRO A 325 6.10 -0.95 -28.56
CA PRO A 325 5.97 0.52 -28.54
C PRO A 325 4.70 1.00 -27.82
N ALA A 326 3.59 0.26 -27.97
CA ALA A 326 2.33 0.60 -27.32
C ALA A 326 2.40 0.33 -25.80
N LEU A 327 2.99 -0.79 -25.39
CA LEU A 327 3.25 -1.11 -23.98
C LEU A 327 4.13 -0.06 -23.32
N ALA A 328 5.27 0.27 -23.93
CA ALA A 328 6.22 1.25 -23.39
C ALA A 328 5.57 2.64 -23.27
N LYS A 329 4.77 3.06 -24.26
CA LYS A 329 4.02 4.32 -24.19
C LYS A 329 2.99 4.32 -23.07
N ALA A 330 2.22 3.24 -22.93
CA ALA A 330 1.19 3.15 -21.89
C ALA A 330 1.81 3.11 -20.48
N TYR A 331 2.86 2.32 -20.29
CA TYR A 331 3.61 2.28 -19.03
C TYR A 331 4.27 3.62 -18.71
N GLY A 332 4.89 4.28 -19.69
CA GLY A 332 5.48 5.61 -19.50
C GLY A 332 4.45 6.67 -19.08
N ALA A 333 3.24 6.62 -19.65
CA ALA A 333 2.14 7.51 -19.24
C ALA A 333 1.71 7.25 -17.78
N LEU A 334 1.69 5.99 -17.36
CA LEU A 334 1.35 5.60 -15.99
C LEU A 334 2.42 6.03 -14.98
N VAL A 335 3.70 5.81 -15.29
CA VAL A 335 4.82 6.31 -14.47
C VAL A 335 4.79 7.84 -14.38
N ALA A 336 4.48 8.53 -15.48
CA ALA A 336 4.36 9.99 -15.50
C ALA A 336 3.20 10.48 -14.62
N SER A 337 2.03 9.81 -14.64
CA SER A 337 0.91 10.18 -13.76
C SER A 337 1.24 10.00 -12.28
N TRP A 338 1.95 8.92 -11.92
CA TRP A 338 2.38 8.72 -10.53
C TRP A 338 3.44 9.74 -10.10
N LYS A 339 4.39 10.06 -10.99
CA LYS A 339 5.42 11.07 -10.72
C LYS A 339 4.84 12.47 -10.49
N ALA A 340 3.69 12.77 -11.10
CA ALA A 340 3.00 14.03 -10.92
C ALA A 340 2.30 14.18 -9.55
N ALA A 341 2.13 13.08 -8.79
CA ALA A 341 1.51 13.13 -7.47
C ALA A 341 2.38 13.86 -6.45
N ALA A 342 1.75 14.75 -5.67
CA ALA A 342 2.44 15.48 -4.61
C ALA A 342 3.11 14.52 -3.60
N PRO A 343 4.31 14.81 -3.08
CA PRO A 343 4.92 13.98 -2.04
C PRO A 343 4.07 14.02 -0.76
N ARG A 344 3.87 12.86 -0.12
CA ARG A 344 3.14 12.77 1.15
C ARG A 344 3.85 11.87 2.15
N ALA A 345 3.72 12.17 3.44
CA ALA A 345 4.44 11.44 4.49
C ALA A 345 3.99 9.96 4.62
N GLY A 346 2.70 9.67 4.39
CA GLY A 346 2.13 8.31 4.47
C GLY A 346 2.27 7.45 3.20
N GLY A 347 2.89 7.98 2.14
CA GLY A 347 3.19 7.29 0.87
C GLY A 347 2.03 6.79 0.02
N TYR A 348 2.28 6.33 -1.20
CA TYR A 348 1.23 5.88 -2.11
C TYR A 348 1.25 4.37 -2.34
N GLY A 349 0.10 3.76 -2.58
CA GLY A 349 -0.01 2.40 -3.11
C GLY A 349 -0.15 2.39 -4.63
N PHE A 350 0.78 3.02 -5.37
CA PHE A 350 0.63 3.16 -6.82
C PHE A 350 0.71 1.82 -7.59
N LEU A 351 1.34 0.79 -7.00
CA LEU A 351 1.31 -0.58 -7.50
C LEU A 351 0.26 -1.44 -6.76
N GLU A 352 -0.67 -0.86 -6.00
CA GLU A 352 -1.72 -1.62 -5.32
C GLU A 352 -2.69 -2.24 -6.32
N PHE A 353 -3.02 -1.52 -7.39
CA PHE A 353 -3.93 -1.96 -8.44
C PHE A 353 -3.25 -2.82 -9.52
N GLY A 354 -4.00 -3.78 -10.07
CA GLY A 354 -3.49 -4.75 -11.04
C GLY A 354 -2.97 -4.13 -12.35
N ALA A 355 -3.50 -2.96 -12.77
CA ALA A 355 -3.16 -2.33 -14.04
C ALA A 355 -1.66 -2.03 -14.19
N GLY A 356 -1.04 -1.44 -13.17
CA GLY A 356 0.39 -1.09 -13.18
C GLY A 356 1.29 -2.32 -13.25
N ARG A 357 0.96 -3.37 -12.50
CA ARG A 357 1.70 -4.63 -12.53
C ARG A 357 1.53 -5.38 -13.84
N ALA A 358 0.32 -5.35 -14.43
CA ALA A 358 0.01 -6.06 -15.67
C ALA A 358 0.80 -5.50 -16.85
N VAL A 359 0.79 -4.18 -17.06
CA VAL A 359 1.50 -3.56 -18.19
C VAL A 359 3.02 -3.72 -18.06
N LEU A 360 3.57 -3.61 -16.83
CA LEU A 360 5.00 -3.81 -16.59
C LEU A 360 5.41 -5.27 -16.83
N SER A 361 4.61 -6.24 -16.39
CA SER A 361 4.87 -7.67 -16.63
C SER A 361 4.90 -8.00 -18.13
N GLU A 362 3.93 -7.50 -18.90
CA GLU A 362 3.88 -7.69 -20.35
C GLU A 362 5.04 -6.97 -21.05
N LEU A 363 5.44 -5.80 -20.56
CA LEU A 363 6.60 -5.06 -21.07
C LEU A 363 7.91 -5.81 -20.83
N ILE A 364 8.12 -6.38 -19.64
CA ILE A 364 9.28 -7.21 -19.29
C ILE A 364 9.36 -8.41 -20.25
N ARG A 365 8.26 -9.15 -20.43
CA ARG A 365 8.21 -10.31 -21.35
C ARG A 365 8.47 -9.90 -22.79
N ALA A 366 7.84 -8.82 -23.25
CA ALA A 366 8.02 -8.33 -24.62
C ALA A 366 9.47 -7.90 -24.90
N GLU A 367 10.15 -7.25 -23.96
CA GLU A 367 11.56 -6.86 -24.08
C GLU A 367 12.47 -8.08 -24.22
N MET A 368 12.31 -9.08 -23.35
CA MET A 368 13.12 -10.31 -23.37
C MET A 368 12.86 -11.16 -24.61
N ALA A 369 11.61 -11.21 -25.08
CA ALA A 369 11.26 -11.92 -26.31
C ALA A 369 11.79 -11.20 -27.56
N SER A 370 11.82 -9.86 -27.56
CA SER A 370 12.34 -9.06 -28.69
C SER A 370 13.87 -9.06 -28.77
N ARG A 371 14.56 -9.28 -27.63
CA ARG A 371 16.03 -9.22 -27.52
C ARG A 371 16.53 -10.39 -26.66
N PRO A 372 16.85 -11.55 -27.26
CA PRO A 372 17.32 -12.70 -26.49
C PRO A 372 18.60 -12.42 -25.69
N GLY A 373 18.73 -13.10 -24.54
CA GLY A 373 19.90 -13.02 -23.68
C GLY A 373 19.95 -11.80 -22.76
N GLU A 374 21.13 -11.50 -22.24
CA GLU A 374 21.34 -10.47 -21.21
C GLU A 374 20.89 -9.07 -21.66
N SER A 375 20.97 -8.77 -22.96
CA SER A 375 20.54 -7.46 -23.50
C SER A 375 19.05 -7.19 -23.29
N GLY A 376 18.17 -8.18 -23.49
CA GLY A 376 16.74 -8.06 -23.22
C GLY A 376 16.43 -8.03 -21.73
N VAL A 377 17.14 -8.83 -20.94
CA VAL A 377 17.02 -8.80 -19.47
C VAL A 377 17.37 -7.41 -18.93
N ARG A 378 18.43 -6.78 -19.42
CA ARG A 378 18.82 -5.42 -19.03
C ARG A 378 17.75 -4.39 -19.37
N ARG A 379 17.19 -4.46 -20.59
CA ARG A 379 16.10 -3.56 -21.01
C ARG A 379 14.82 -3.76 -20.18
N ALA A 380 14.48 -5.01 -19.87
CA ALA A 380 13.36 -5.32 -18.99
C ALA A 380 13.58 -4.79 -17.56
N PHE A 381 14.80 -4.93 -17.04
CA PHE A 381 15.20 -4.38 -15.74
C PHE A 381 15.10 -2.85 -15.70
N GLU A 382 15.55 -2.15 -16.75
CA GLU A 382 15.42 -0.68 -16.87
C GLU A 382 13.97 -0.20 -16.73
N HIS A 383 12.98 -0.96 -17.22
CA HIS A 383 11.56 -0.63 -16.99
C HIS A 383 11.14 -0.85 -15.54
N ALA A 384 11.58 -1.93 -14.89
CA ALA A 384 11.30 -2.15 -13.47
C ALA A 384 11.89 -1.05 -12.58
N LEU A 385 13.03 -0.46 -12.98
CA LEU A 385 13.66 0.66 -12.29
C LEU A 385 12.81 1.95 -12.34
N ALA A 386 12.01 2.16 -13.39
CA ALA A 386 11.23 3.39 -13.55
C ALA A 386 10.22 3.62 -12.40
N CYS A 387 9.72 2.55 -11.78
CA CYS A 387 8.86 2.65 -10.59
C CYS A 387 9.63 2.90 -9.29
N GLN A 388 10.93 2.61 -9.23
CA GLN A 388 11.71 2.66 -7.98
C GLN A 388 11.87 4.11 -7.47
N ASP A 389 12.00 5.07 -8.39
CA ASP A 389 12.18 6.49 -8.07
C ASP A 389 10.90 7.19 -7.58
N LEU A 390 9.75 6.52 -7.67
CA LEU A 390 8.45 7.08 -7.30
C LEU A 390 8.21 7.06 -5.78
N GLY A 391 8.94 6.20 -5.06
CA GLY A 391 8.81 6.06 -3.61
C GLY A 391 8.97 7.39 -2.89
N SER A 392 8.09 7.69 -1.94
CA SER A 392 8.09 8.89 -1.11
C SER A 392 9.38 9.03 -0.31
N LEU A 393 9.95 7.92 0.20
CA LEU A 393 11.27 7.95 0.83
C LEU A 393 12.38 8.27 -0.18
N ALA A 394 12.35 7.70 -1.39
CA ALA A 394 13.33 7.98 -2.44
C ALA A 394 13.33 9.46 -2.84
N ARG A 395 12.14 10.05 -3.00
CA ARG A 395 11.95 11.47 -3.31
C ARG A 395 12.48 12.36 -2.20
N ARG A 396 12.25 12.00 -0.93
CA ARG A 396 12.75 12.73 0.24
C ARG A 396 14.28 12.69 0.34
N LEU A 397 14.89 11.57 -0.02
CA LEU A 397 16.33 11.38 0.01
C LEU A 397 17.06 11.88 -1.25
N GLU A 398 16.32 12.46 -2.20
CA GLU A 398 16.85 12.89 -3.50
C GLU A 398 17.64 11.78 -4.22
N GLY A 399 17.19 10.52 -4.09
CA GLY A 399 17.93 9.36 -4.61
C GLY A 399 18.20 9.42 -6.13
N GLY A 400 17.33 10.14 -6.85
CA GLY A 400 17.45 10.40 -8.27
C GLY A 400 17.27 9.14 -9.12
N ALA A 401 17.42 9.30 -10.44
CA ALA A 401 17.22 8.19 -11.38
C ALA A 401 18.17 7.03 -11.10
N VAL A 402 17.67 5.79 -11.16
CA VAL A 402 18.47 4.57 -11.00
C VAL A 402 18.75 3.94 -12.36
N ASP A 403 20.00 3.52 -12.57
CA ASP A 403 20.37 2.61 -13.66
C ASP A 403 21.34 1.54 -13.16
N LEU A 404 21.47 0.45 -13.93
CA LEU A 404 22.31 -0.68 -13.54
C LEU A 404 23.80 -0.31 -13.44
N ALA A 405 24.29 0.62 -14.25
CA ALA A 405 25.70 1.01 -14.23
C ALA A 405 26.04 1.73 -12.92
N ARG A 406 25.17 2.64 -12.47
CA ARG A 406 25.28 3.33 -11.18
C ARG A 406 25.12 2.39 -10.01
N LEU A 407 24.19 1.44 -10.06
CA LEU A 407 24.06 0.41 -9.02
C LEU A 407 25.35 -0.39 -8.85
N ARG A 408 25.98 -0.81 -9.97
CA ARG A 408 27.25 -1.55 -9.94
C ARG A 408 28.44 -0.71 -9.48
N ALA A 409 28.44 0.59 -9.79
CA ALA A 409 29.54 1.48 -9.43
C ALA A 409 29.45 2.00 -7.99
N GLU A 410 28.26 2.29 -7.51
CA GLU A 410 28.04 3.04 -6.27
C GLU A 410 27.50 2.17 -5.11
N PHE A 411 26.76 1.09 -5.39
CA PHE A 411 26.05 0.31 -4.36
C PHE A 411 26.56 -1.13 -4.20
N LEU A 412 26.71 -1.88 -5.30
CA LEU A 412 27.11 -3.29 -5.25
C LEU A 412 28.62 -3.44 -5.09
N LYS A 413 29.05 -4.17 -4.06
CA LYS A 413 30.46 -4.54 -3.88
C LYS A 413 30.75 -5.93 -4.48
N PRO A 414 32.02 -6.28 -4.73
CA PRO A 414 32.38 -7.64 -5.12
C PRO A 414 31.88 -8.66 -4.09
N GLY A 415 31.13 -9.67 -4.55
CA GLY A 415 30.48 -10.68 -3.69
C GLY A 415 29.06 -10.33 -3.26
N ASP A 416 28.58 -9.11 -3.51
CA ASP A 416 27.19 -8.73 -3.27
C ASP A 416 26.29 -9.16 -4.44
N GLY A 417 25.06 -9.49 -4.09
CA GLY A 417 23.96 -9.66 -5.04
C GLY A 417 22.76 -8.80 -4.71
N LEU A 418 21.99 -8.49 -5.75
CA LEU A 418 20.72 -7.80 -5.67
C LEU A 418 19.63 -8.63 -6.33
N ALA A 419 18.55 -8.84 -5.59
CA ALA A 419 17.35 -9.55 -5.99
C ALA A 419 16.15 -8.58 -6.02
N LEU A 420 15.72 -8.17 -7.22
CA LEU A 420 14.54 -7.33 -7.42
C LEU A 420 13.35 -8.19 -7.84
N LEU A 421 12.34 -8.28 -6.96
CA LEU A 421 11.09 -8.96 -7.24
C LEU A 421 10.05 -7.96 -7.77
N VAL A 422 9.46 -8.28 -8.91
CA VAL A 422 8.28 -7.60 -9.47
C VAL A 422 7.15 -8.62 -9.52
N PRO A 423 6.27 -8.67 -8.50
CA PRO A 423 5.16 -9.61 -8.50
C PRO A 423 4.14 -9.26 -9.58
N ALA A 424 3.63 -10.29 -10.26
CA ALA A 424 2.63 -10.10 -11.29
C ALA A 424 1.62 -11.25 -11.31
N ARG A 425 0.52 -11.02 -12.02
CA ARG A 425 -0.66 -11.87 -12.00
C ARG A 425 -0.44 -13.25 -12.62
N ASP A 426 0.36 -13.34 -13.69
CA ASP A 426 0.55 -14.61 -14.41
C ASP A 426 1.86 -15.33 -14.08
N ALA A 427 2.93 -14.57 -13.88
CA ALA A 427 4.19 -15.04 -13.32
C ALA A 427 4.90 -13.83 -12.74
N SER A 428 5.48 -13.97 -11.55
CA SER A 428 6.28 -12.89 -10.95
C SER A 428 7.66 -12.87 -11.60
N HIS A 429 8.31 -11.71 -11.65
CA HIS A 429 9.63 -11.57 -12.27
C HIS A 429 10.68 -11.31 -11.19
N LEU A 430 11.71 -12.16 -11.12
CA LEU A 430 12.86 -11.95 -10.25
C LEU A 430 14.08 -11.62 -11.10
N PHE A 431 14.62 -10.41 -10.91
CA PHE A 431 15.91 -10.02 -11.46
C PHE A 431 17.00 -10.28 -10.43
N LEU A 432 18.06 -10.98 -10.84
CA LEU A 432 19.23 -11.28 -10.01
C LEU A 432 20.43 -10.60 -10.66
N CYS A 433 21.02 -9.61 -9.99
CA CYS A 433 22.17 -8.90 -10.52
C CYS A 433 23.31 -8.79 -9.51
N ASP A 434 24.52 -8.78 -10.03
CA ASP A 434 25.75 -8.51 -9.29
C ASP A 434 26.60 -7.51 -10.10
N THR A 435 27.86 -7.33 -9.69
CA THR A 435 28.81 -6.43 -10.35
C THR A 435 29.08 -6.79 -11.82
N GLU A 436 28.79 -8.02 -12.25
CA GLU A 436 29.17 -8.53 -13.57
C GLU A 436 27.96 -8.86 -14.44
N ARG A 437 26.95 -9.55 -13.90
CA ARG A 437 25.86 -10.17 -14.66
C ARG A 437 24.49 -9.75 -14.16
N ILE A 438 23.50 -9.90 -15.04
CA ILE A 438 22.08 -9.82 -14.69
C ILE A 438 21.32 -10.99 -15.30
N ASP A 439 20.56 -11.68 -14.46
CA ASP A 439 19.71 -12.80 -14.82
C ASP A 439 18.24 -12.47 -14.52
N HIS A 440 17.34 -13.17 -15.20
CA HIS A 440 15.90 -13.11 -14.93
C HIS A 440 15.35 -14.52 -14.74
N ILE A 441 14.49 -14.67 -13.74
CA ILE A 441 13.78 -15.91 -13.42
C ILE A 441 12.30 -15.57 -13.22
N GLU A 442 11.43 -16.30 -13.93
CA GLU A 442 9.99 -16.27 -13.62
C GLU A 442 9.70 -17.11 -12.38
N LEU A 443 8.98 -16.51 -11.44
CA LEU A 443 8.50 -17.14 -10.21
C LEU A 443 6.98 -17.30 -10.26
N ALA A 444 6.43 -17.94 -9.23
CA ALA A 444 5.01 -18.12 -9.08
C ALA A 444 4.22 -16.78 -9.10
N PRO A 445 2.97 -16.80 -9.58
CA PRO A 445 2.05 -15.67 -9.48
C PRO A 445 1.92 -15.06 -8.08
N ILE A 446 1.66 -13.76 -8.01
CA ILE A 446 1.56 -13.01 -6.73
C ILE A 446 0.50 -13.58 -5.78
N ASP A 447 -0.65 -14.01 -6.29
CA ASP A 447 -1.77 -14.60 -5.52
C ASP A 447 -1.36 -15.93 -4.89
N VAL A 448 -0.64 -16.77 -5.63
CA VAL A 448 -0.09 -18.03 -5.11
C VAL A 448 0.95 -17.76 -4.02
N LEU A 449 1.87 -16.81 -4.26
CA LEU A 449 2.88 -16.42 -3.26
C LEU A 449 2.23 -15.92 -1.97
N ARG A 450 1.17 -15.13 -2.08
CA ARG A 450 0.43 -14.57 -0.93
C ARG A 450 -0.35 -15.60 -0.15
N ALA A 451 -1.02 -16.52 -0.85
CA ALA A 451 -1.72 -17.61 -0.19
C ALA A 451 -0.75 -18.42 0.68
N ARG A 452 0.43 -18.76 0.13
CA ARG A 452 1.48 -19.49 0.86
C ARG A 452 2.19 -18.70 1.94
N LEU A 453 2.36 -17.39 1.74
CA LEU A 453 2.79 -16.50 2.80
C LEU A 453 1.80 -16.52 3.97
N GLY A 454 0.50 -16.41 3.68
CA GLY A 454 -0.56 -16.47 4.70
C GLY A 454 -0.57 -17.79 5.47
N ASP A 455 -0.34 -18.92 4.78
CA ASP A 455 -0.17 -20.23 5.42
C ASP A 455 0.98 -20.21 6.44
N LEU A 456 2.15 -19.68 6.06
CA LEU A 456 3.32 -19.58 6.94
C LEU A 456 3.06 -18.65 8.12
N LEU A 457 2.57 -17.43 7.87
CA LEU A 457 2.33 -16.42 8.91
C LEU A 457 1.36 -16.93 10.00
N ARG A 458 0.32 -17.69 9.63
CA ARG A 458 -0.57 -18.35 10.60
C ARG A 458 0.14 -19.30 11.56
N THR A 459 1.29 -19.86 11.18
CA THR A 459 2.07 -20.74 12.06
C THR A 459 3.03 -19.98 12.98
N LEU A 460 3.34 -18.71 12.68
CA LEU A 460 4.33 -17.87 13.36
C LEU A 460 3.75 -16.97 14.47
N GLN A 461 2.64 -17.37 15.09
CA GLN A 461 2.07 -16.68 16.27
C GLN A 461 2.83 -16.97 17.59
N GLY A 462 4.17 -17.03 17.59
CA GLY A 462 4.97 -17.36 18.79
C GLY A 462 5.84 -18.63 18.73
N PRO A 463 6.75 -18.81 19.70
CA PRO A 463 7.63 -19.97 19.81
C PRO A 463 6.87 -21.29 20.01
N LEU A 464 7.41 -22.39 19.47
CA LEU A 464 6.85 -23.73 19.68
C LEU A 464 7.00 -24.19 21.13
N ALA A 465 8.04 -23.73 21.84
CA ALA A 465 8.33 -24.10 23.22
C ALA A 465 7.27 -23.63 24.22
N GLU A 466 6.55 -22.54 23.93
CA GLU A 466 5.43 -22.06 24.75
C GLU A 466 4.22 -23.01 24.71
N LEU A 467 4.16 -23.90 23.71
CA LEU A 467 3.12 -24.90 23.65
C LEU A 467 3.47 -26.10 24.53
N PRO A 468 2.52 -26.62 25.34
CA PRO A 468 2.72 -27.85 26.08
C PRO A 468 3.17 -28.98 25.14
N ALA A 469 4.11 -29.80 25.62
CA ALA A 469 4.58 -30.96 24.89
C ALA A 469 3.40 -31.89 24.49
N GLY A 470 3.45 -32.41 23.27
CA GLY A 470 2.44 -33.31 22.72
C GLY A 470 1.89 -32.86 21.37
N ARG A 471 0.78 -33.48 20.96
CA ARG A 471 0.27 -33.43 19.58
C ARG A 471 0.02 -32.03 19.02
N ARG A 472 -0.33 -31.04 19.86
CA ARG A 472 -0.58 -29.66 19.38
C ARG A 472 0.72 -28.98 18.96
N ARG A 473 1.79 -29.13 19.75
CA ARG A 473 3.12 -28.61 19.43
C ARG A 473 3.69 -29.27 18.18
N GLU A 474 3.63 -30.61 18.13
CA GLU A 474 4.06 -31.42 16.98
C GLU A 474 3.35 -30.99 15.68
N ARG A 475 2.01 -30.91 15.68
CA ARG A 475 1.23 -30.49 14.52
C ARG A 475 1.55 -29.06 14.07
N ARG A 476 1.82 -28.14 15.00
CA ARG A 476 2.20 -26.76 14.63
C ARG A 476 3.60 -26.72 14.02
N ALA A 477 4.53 -27.51 14.54
CA ALA A 477 5.88 -27.65 13.98
C ALA A 477 5.84 -28.22 12.56
N GLU A 478 5.09 -29.31 12.34
CA GLU A 478 4.89 -29.93 11.02
C GLU A 478 4.27 -28.93 10.02
N ARG A 479 3.23 -28.19 10.43
CA ARG A 479 2.61 -27.17 9.57
C ARG A 479 3.58 -26.03 9.23
N ARG A 480 4.38 -25.58 10.19
CA ARG A 480 5.40 -24.54 9.98
C ARG A 480 6.48 -25.01 9.00
N GLU A 481 6.93 -26.25 9.13
CA GLU A 481 7.87 -26.89 8.19
C GLU A 481 7.28 -26.98 6.78
N ALA A 482 6.06 -27.51 6.65
CA ALA A 482 5.40 -27.63 5.36
C ALA A 482 5.22 -26.26 4.69
N ALA A 483 4.73 -25.26 5.44
CA ALA A 483 4.49 -23.93 4.92
C ALA A 483 5.79 -23.22 4.50
N ARG A 484 6.87 -23.32 5.29
CA ARG A 484 8.16 -22.72 4.90
C ARG A 484 8.76 -23.40 3.68
N SER A 485 8.68 -24.73 3.62
CA SER A 485 9.21 -25.53 2.51
C SER A 485 8.46 -25.24 1.21
N GLU A 486 7.13 -25.12 1.28
CA GLU A 486 6.32 -24.77 0.11
C GLU A 486 6.62 -23.35 -0.39
N LEU A 487 6.66 -22.36 0.50
CA LEU A 487 7.00 -20.99 0.13
C LEU A 487 8.45 -20.87 -0.37
N GLY A 488 9.40 -21.56 0.27
CA GLY A 488 10.79 -21.65 -0.15
C GLY A 488 10.94 -22.19 -1.57
N ARG A 489 10.20 -23.25 -1.94
CA ARG A 489 10.20 -23.78 -3.31
C ARG A 489 9.73 -22.77 -4.36
N LEU A 490 8.79 -21.88 -3.99
CA LEU A 490 8.23 -20.89 -4.90
C LEU A 490 9.10 -19.64 -5.06
N LEU A 491 9.79 -19.21 -3.99
CA LEU A 491 10.64 -18.01 -3.99
C LEU A 491 12.12 -18.30 -4.26
N LEU A 492 12.61 -19.48 -3.87
CA LEU A 492 14.00 -19.91 -3.94
C LEU A 492 14.13 -21.22 -4.77
N PRO A 493 13.68 -21.25 -6.05
CA PRO A 493 13.90 -22.40 -6.90
C PRO A 493 15.40 -22.64 -7.13
N PRO A 494 15.83 -23.84 -7.60
CA PRO A 494 17.24 -24.22 -7.68
C PRO A 494 18.16 -23.21 -8.39
N ARG A 495 17.68 -22.56 -9.46
CA ARG A 495 18.45 -21.52 -10.17
C ARG A 495 18.69 -20.26 -9.33
N VAL A 496 17.73 -19.89 -8.48
CA VAL A 496 17.91 -18.78 -7.53
C VAL A 496 18.95 -19.19 -6.50
N VAL A 497 18.80 -20.37 -5.87
CA VAL A 497 19.74 -20.89 -4.88
C VAL A 497 21.17 -20.96 -5.43
N GLU A 498 21.35 -21.43 -6.66
CA GLU A 498 22.67 -21.45 -7.32
C GLU A 498 23.30 -20.05 -7.38
N ARG A 499 22.51 -19.02 -7.72
CA ARG A 499 23.00 -17.63 -7.77
C ARG A 499 23.30 -17.07 -6.39
N LEU A 500 22.41 -17.27 -5.43
CA LEU A 500 22.65 -16.87 -4.03
C LEU A 500 23.90 -17.55 -3.47
N GLY A 501 24.21 -18.76 -3.91
CA GLY A 501 25.41 -19.50 -3.54
C GLY A 501 26.72 -18.76 -3.85
N ARG A 502 26.73 -17.86 -4.83
CA ARG A 502 27.91 -17.08 -5.25
C ARG A 502 28.09 -15.77 -4.50
N TRP A 503 27.11 -15.38 -3.70
CA TRP A 503 27.10 -14.12 -3.00
C TRP A 503 27.31 -14.33 -1.50
N THR A 504 27.87 -13.33 -0.83
CA THR A 504 27.95 -13.28 0.64
C THR A 504 26.77 -12.51 1.22
N LEU A 505 26.40 -11.41 0.56
CA LEU A 505 25.27 -10.55 0.88
C LEU A 505 24.25 -10.55 -0.27
N VAL A 506 22.97 -10.69 0.09
CA VAL A 506 21.84 -10.55 -0.83
C VAL A 506 21.00 -9.36 -0.38
N THR A 507 20.94 -8.32 -1.20
CA THR A 507 19.98 -7.22 -1.02
C THR A 507 18.70 -7.55 -1.76
N VAL A 508 17.56 -7.49 -1.09
CA VAL A 508 16.25 -7.84 -1.64
C VAL A 508 15.36 -6.59 -1.74
N VAL A 509 14.70 -6.42 -2.89
CA VAL A 509 13.80 -5.31 -3.18
C VAL A 509 12.48 -5.83 -3.73
N GLY A 510 11.36 -5.22 -3.34
CA GLY A 510 10.03 -5.53 -3.87
C GLY A 510 9.34 -6.75 -3.23
N LEU A 511 9.91 -7.31 -2.15
CA LEU A 511 9.28 -8.43 -1.43
C LEU A 511 8.05 -7.97 -0.62
N ASP A 512 8.04 -6.71 -0.20
CA ASP A 512 6.91 -5.99 0.42
C ASP A 512 5.65 -6.00 -0.47
N LEU A 513 5.82 -6.06 -1.80
CA LEU A 513 4.73 -6.16 -2.76
C LEU A 513 3.98 -7.50 -2.64
N VAL A 514 4.64 -8.55 -2.13
CA VAL A 514 3.99 -9.82 -1.77
C VAL A 514 3.36 -9.68 -0.37
N GLY A 515 4.14 -9.19 0.60
CA GLY A 515 3.73 -8.94 1.98
C GLY A 515 4.94 -9.02 2.92
N GLU A 516 4.70 -9.20 4.21
CA GLU A 516 5.77 -9.35 5.21
C GLU A 516 6.38 -10.76 5.14
N VAL A 517 7.22 -11.03 4.14
CA VAL A 517 7.81 -12.37 3.94
C VAL A 517 9.02 -12.56 4.85
N PRO A 518 9.02 -13.54 5.78
CA PRO A 518 10.17 -13.88 6.61
C PRO A 518 11.15 -14.77 5.83
N LEU A 519 11.77 -14.19 4.80
CA LEU A 519 12.64 -14.84 3.82
C LEU A 519 13.79 -15.63 4.49
N GLU A 520 14.28 -15.12 5.61
CA GLU A 520 15.37 -15.69 6.41
C GLU A 520 15.02 -17.07 6.99
N LEU A 521 13.73 -17.38 7.14
CA LEU A 521 13.24 -18.67 7.63
C LEU A 521 13.09 -19.72 6.52
N LEU A 522 13.21 -19.32 5.25
CA LEU A 522 12.95 -20.24 4.15
C LEU A 522 14.17 -21.13 3.86
N PRO A 523 13.95 -22.42 3.56
CA PRO A 523 15.01 -23.31 3.13
C PRO A 523 15.50 -22.92 1.74
N ALA A 524 16.80 -23.11 1.52
CA ALA A 524 17.49 -22.74 0.28
C ALA A 524 18.40 -23.90 -0.16
N GLY A 525 17.88 -24.80 -1.00
CA GLY A 525 18.57 -26.04 -1.36
C GLY A 525 18.75 -26.93 -0.12
N ASP A 526 19.97 -27.36 0.14
CA ASP A 526 20.30 -28.19 1.32
C ASP A 526 20.49 -27.37 2.61
N HIS A 527 20.38 -26.03 2.53
CA HIS A 527 20.46 -25.16 3.69
C HIS A 527 19.07 -24.98 4.33
N PRO A 528 18.89 -25.31 5.61
CA PRO A 528 17.57 -25.28 6.26
C PRO A 528 16.99 -23.87 6.38
N PHE A 529 17.85 -22.85 6.46
CA PHE A 529 17.44 -21.45 6.61
C PHE A 529 18.36 -20.54 5.78
N LEU A 530 17.77 -19.69 4.93
CA LEU A 530 18.53 -18.69 4.18
C LEU A 530 19.26 -17.72 5.12
N GLY A 531 18.63 -17.32 6.24
CA GLY A 531 19.14 -16.29 7.15
C GLY A 531 20.36 -16.69 7.98
N THR A 532 20.69 -17.98 8.05
CA THR A 532 21.94 -18.48 8.64
C THR A 532 22.99 -18.77 7.56
N TRP A 533 22.57 -19.00 6.32
CA TRP A 533 23.45 -19.28 5.18
C TRP A 533 24.00 -18.01 4.50
N ARG A 534 23.17 -16.97 4.34
CA ARG A 534 23.52 -15.74 3.62
C ARG A 534 23.15 -14.52 4.43
N ALA A 535 23.96 -13.47 4.33
CA ALA A 535 23.56 -12.16 4.81
C ALA A 535 22.41 -11.64 3.93
N VAL A 536 21.33 -11.20 4.57
CA VAL A 536 20.15 -10.68 3.88
C VAL A 536 19.91 -9.25 4.32
N ALA A 537 19.87 -8.33 3.36
CA ALA A 537 19.44 -6.96 3.53
C ALA A 537 18.19 -6.70 2.70
N ARG A 538 17.38 -5.74 3.12
CA ARG A 538 16.15 -5.33 2.43
C ARG A 538 16.26 -3.85 2.11
N LEU A 539 15.84 -3.47 0.92
CA LEU A 539 15.74 -2.06 0.54
C LEU A 539 14.29 -1.71 0.19
N PRO A 540 13.79 -0.56 0.65
CA PRO A 540 12.48 -0.08 0.23
C PRO A 540 12.38 0.05 -1.29
N ASN A 541 13.42 0.62 -1.91
CA ASN A 541 13.63 0.64 -3.35
C ASN A 541 15.12 0.92 -3.64
N LEU A 542 15.51 0.78 -4.90
CA LEU A 542 16.91 0.93 -5.32
C LEU A 542 17.44 2.36 -5.26
N SER A 543 16.58 3.35 -5.44
CA SER A 543 16.93 4.77 -5.38
C SER A 543 17.31 5.19 -3.96
N VAL A 544 16.61 4.63 -2.96
CA VAL A 544 17.01 4.72 -1.54
C VAL A 544 18.37 4.07 -1.35
N GLY A 545 18.62 2.87 -1.88
CA GLY A 545 19.92 2.21 -1.80
C GLY A 545 21.09 3.08 -2.29
N LEU A 546 20.95 3.70 -3.47
CA LEU A 546 21.95 4.64 -3.99
C LEU A 546 22.13 5.87 -3.09
N ALA A 547 21.05 6.45 -2.57
CA ALA A 547 21.13 7.57 -1.65
C ALA A 547 21.89 7.19 -0.36
N LEU A 548 21.64 6.01 0.20
CA LEU A 548 22.29 5.50 1.40
C LEU A 548 23.78 5.16 1.16
N ALA A 549 24.13 4.69 -0.04
CA ALA A 549 25.53 4.44 -0.41
C ALA A 549 26.36 5.73 -0.47
N ARG A 550 25.76 6.81 -0.94
CA ARG A 550 26.38 8.13 -1.05
C ARG A 550 26.58 8.83 0.29
N ARG A 551 25.83 8.43 1.32
CA ARG A 551 26.08 8.90 2.68
C ARG A 551 27.46 8.40 3.10
N SER A 552 28.44 9.29 3.04
CA SER A 552 29.77 9.04 3.58
C SER A 552 29.64 8.64 5.05
N GLY A 553 30.32 7.57 5.45
CA GLY A 553 30.49 7.28 6.87
C GLY A 553 31.22 8.45 7.51
N GLU A 554 30.61 9.11 8.48
CA GLU A 554 31.29 10.14 9.27
C GLU A 554 32.42 9.45 10.06
N PRO A 555 33.70 9.79 9.79
CA PRO A 555 34.81 9.20 10.51
C PRO A 555 34.69 9.48 12.01
N GLY A 556 35.01 8.49 12.85
CA GLY A 556 35.12 8.68 14.31
C GLY A 556 33.87 8.38 15.14
N ARG A 557 32.77 7.89 14.54
CA ARG A 557 31.59 7.42 15.29
C ARG A 557 31.80 5.99 15.80
N THR A 558 32.47 5.84 16.94
CA THR A 558 32.84 4.53 17.53
C THR A 558 31.99 4.09 18.71
N GLY A 559 31.08 4.95 19.16
CA GLY A 559 30.23 4.69 20.31
C GLY A 559 28.91 3.98 20.03
N MET A 560 28.19 3.66 21.10
CA MET A 560 26.82 3.17 21.09
C MET A 560 25.98 3.90 22.14
N ALA A 561 24.73 4.19 21.78
CA ALA A 561 23.72 4.65 22.72
C ALA A 561 22.56 3.64 22.83
N LEU A 562 22.01 3.48 24.03
CA LEU A 562 20.95 2.50 24.32
C LEU A 562 19.82 3.15 25.12
N PHE A 563 18.60 3.04 24.60
CA PHE A 563 17.36 3.20 25.35
C PHE A 563 16.90 1.83 25.84
N ALA A 564 16.75 1.66 27.15
CA ALA A 564 16.46 0.36 27.75
C ALA A 564 15.30 0.41 28.74
N ALA A 565 14.35 -0.51 28.57
CA ALA A 565 13.26 -0.78 29.52
C ALA A 565 12.60 0.51 30.08
N PRO A 566 12.06 1.39 29.20
CA PRO A 566 11.42 2.62 29.65
C PRO A 566 10.23 2.34 30.55
N GLU A 567 10.06 3.16 31.59
CA GLU A 567 8.87 3.14 32.43
C GLU A 567 7.76 3.97 31.76
N ASN A 568 6.68 3.31 31.31
CA ASN A 568 5.53 3.98 30.71
C ASN A 568 4.19 3.34 31.16
N PRO A 569 3.56 3.85 32.23
CA PRO A 569 2.29 3.31 32.72
C PRO A 569 1.10 3.61 31.78
N VAL A 570 1.17 4.70 30.99
CA VAL A 570 0.09 5.13 30.08
C VAL A 570 -0.15 4.10 28.97
N VAL A 571 0.93 3.49 28.49
CA VAL A 571 0.89 2.53 27.38
C VAL A 571 0.32 1.18 27.82
N GLY A 572 0.55 0.75 29.06
CA GLY A 572 0.02 -0.52 29.57
C GLY A 572 -1.51 -0.57 29.54
N GLU A 573 -2.17 0.52 29.96
CA GLU A 573 -3.63 0.62 29.90
C GLU A 573 -4.17 0.70 28.47
N ARG A 574 -3.48 1.41 27.57
CA ARG A 574 -3.97 1.69 26.21
C ARG A 574 -3.72 0.56 25.22
N PHE A 575 -2.60 -0.16 25.35
CA PHE A 575 -2.15 -1.15 24.36
C PHE A 575 -1.95 -2.56 24.93
N GLY A 576 -2.12 -2.75 26.24
CA GLY A 576 -2.00 -4.07 26.88
C GLY A 576 -0.56 -4.57 26.94
N VAL A 577 0.40 -3.66 27.11
CA VAL A 577 1.84 -3.96 27.16
C VAL A 577 2.39 -3.67 28.55
N ASP A 578 2.98 -4.65 29.23
CA ASP A 578 3.48 -4.45 30.59
C ASP A 578 4.95 -3.96 30.58
N PRO A 579 5.28 -2.80 31.15
CA PRO A 579 6.68 -2.38 31.34
C PRO A 579 7.51 -3.40 32.13
N ALA A 580 6.88 -4.21 32.99
CA ALA A 580 7.55 -5.28 33.74
C ALA A 580 8.07 -6.41 32.84
N ASP A 581 7.55 -6.56 31.61
CA ASP A 581 8.05 -7.56 30.65
C ASP A 581 9.53 -7.33 30.30
N LEU A 582 10.04 -6.10 30.44
CA LEU A 582 11.43 -5.74 30.18
C LEU A 582 12.28 -5.60 31.46
N ALA A 583 11.78 -6.10 32.60
CA ALA A 583 12.47 -6.04 33.88
C ALA A 583 13.66 -7.03 33.94
N LEU A 584 14.76 -6.65 33.29
CA LEU A 584 16.02 -7.38 33.31
C LEU A 584 17.01 -6.79 34.33
N PRO A 585 17.97 -7.60 34.84
CA PRO A 585 19.09 -7.10 35.63
C PRO A 585 19.86 -6.00 34.89
N ALA A 586 20.45 -5.05 35.64
CA ALA A 586 21.18 -3.93 35.03
C ALA A 586 22.36 -4.42 34.16
N GLU A 587 23.00 -5.51 34.57
CA GLU A 587 24.11 -6.16 33.87
C GLU A 587 23.70 -6.66 32.47
N SER A 588 22.42 -7.00 32.27
CA SER A 588 21.91 -7.41 30.96
C SER A 588 21.98 -6.28 29.93
N PHE A 589 21.84 -5.02 30.36
CA PHE A 589 21.92 -3.88 29.45
C PHE A 589 23.37 -3.47 29.16
N GLU A 590 24.27 -3.64 30.13
CA GLU A 590 25.70 -3.40 29.95
C GLU A 590 26.34 -4.36 28.92
N ALA A 591 25.79 -5.57 28.78
CA ALA A 591 26.23 -6.55 27.79
C ALA A 591 26.15 -6.02 26.34
N PHE A 592 25.14 -5.20 26.02
CA PHE A 592 25.02 -4.57 24.70
C PHE A 592 26.12 -3.54 24.44
N LEU A 593 26.54 -2.82 25.48
CA LEU A 593 27.52 -1.72 25.39
C LEU A 593 28.97 -2.22 25.49
N ALA A 594 29.20 -3.41 26.05
CA ALA A 594 30.53 -3.99 26.26
C ALA A 594 31.40 -4.06 24.99
N PRO A 595 30.88 -4.38 23.79
CA PRO A 595 31.67 -4.40 22.56
C PRO A 595 32.22 -3.02 22.13
N TYR A 596 31.70 -1.92 22.69
CA TYR A 596 32.06 -0.54 22.34
C TYR A 596 32.97 0.12 23.38
N SER A 597 33.80 -0.67 24.08
CA SER A 597 34.61 -0.22 25.21
C SER A 597 35.60 0.93 24.89
N SER A 598 36.00 1.09 23.63
CA SER A 598 36.85 2.17 23.14
C SER A 598 36.09 3.42 22.66
N GLY A 599 34.76 3.38 22.62
CA GLY A 599 33.89 4.45 22.12
C GLY A 599 33.04 5.10 23.22
N VAL A 600 32.23 6.09 22.82
CA VAL A 600 31.22 6.69 23.69
C VAL A 600 30.14 5.66 24.01
N ARG A 601 29.82 5.42 25.28
CA ARG A 601 28.75 4.51 25.70
C ARG A 601 27.72 5.29 26.49
N VAL A 602 26.47 5.24 26.05
CA VAL A 602 25.36 5.93 26.72
C VAL A 602 24.23 4.96 26.99
N LEU A 603 23.72 4.95 28.21
CA LEU A 603 22.57 4.17 28.65
C LEU A 603 21.53 5.11 29.25
N TRP A 604 20.35 5.14 28.66
CA TRP A 604 19.16 5.74 29.26
C TRP A 604 18.21 4.60 29.59
N ARG A 605 17.99 4.36 30.89
CA ARG A 605 17.22 3.22 31.39
C ARG A 605 16.05 3.66 32.25
N GLY A 606 14.93 2.93 32.19
CA GLY A 606 13.77 3.21 33.02
C GLY A 606 13.32 4.65 32.80
N ARG A 607 13.20 5.42 33.87
CA ARG A 607 12.74 6.82 33.83
C ARG A 607 13.60 7.76 32.98
N GLU A 608 14.85 7.43 32.71
CA GLU A 608 15.74 8.28 31.92
C GLU A 608 15.53 8.14 30.42
N ALA A 609 14.88 7.05 29.97
CA ALA A 609 14.66 6.70 28.57
C ALA A 609 13.54 7.54 27.93
N THR A 610 13.65 8.86 28.00
CA THR A 610 12.64 9.82 27.49
C THR A 610 12.97 10.27 26.07
N LEU A 611 11.97 10.74 25.34
CA LEU A 611 12.12 11.16 23.94
C LEU A 611 13.17 12.27 23.75
N GLU A 612 13.29 13.19 24.71
CA GLU A 612 14.24 14.32 24.67
C GLU A 612 15.71 13.86 24.66
N ARG A 613 16.00 12.62 25.08
CA ARG A 613 17.35 12.06 24.97
C ARG A 613 17.81 11.86 23.53
N LEU A 614 16.89 11.89 22.57
CA LEU A 614 17.24 11.92 21.15
C LEU A 614 17.87 13.24 20.70
N ASP A 615 17.82 14.26 21.55
CA ASP A 615 18.48 15.55 21.33
C ASP A 615 19.83 15.65 22.10
N ASP A 616 20.29 14.55 22.70
CA ASP A 616 21.58 14.50 23.41
C ASP A 616 22.77 14.59 22.43
N PRO A 617 23.70 15.56 22.59
CA PRO A 617 24.87 15.70 21.73
C PRO A 617 25.79 14.46 21.67
N ALA A 618 25.69 13.54 22.64
CA ALA A 618 26.41 12.27 22.59
C ALA A 618 26.04 11.44 21.35
N LEU A 619 24.81 11.58 20.83
CA LEU A 619 24.36 10.86 19.65
C LEU A 619 25.15 11.20 18.38
N ASP A 620 25.75 12.39 18.29
CA ASP A 620 26.64 12.76 17.18
C ASP A 620 27.93 11.93 17.14
N ARG A 621 28.29 11.30 18.27
CA ARG A 621 29.53 10.53 18.43
C ARG A 621 29.34 9.01 18.39
N VAL A 622 28.09 8.53 18.41
CA VAL A 622 27.81 7.09 18.36
C VAL A 622 27.59 6.62 16.93
N GLY A 623 28.08 5.42 16.61
CA GLY A 623 27.85 4.74 15.34
C GLY A 623 26.56 3.91 15.34
N ALA A 624 26.12 3.48 16.52
CA ALA A 624 24.92 2.69 16.73
C ALA A 624 24.00 3.30 17.80
N LEU A 625 22.68 3.26 17.53
CA LEU A 625 21.62 3.57 18.49
C LEU A 625 20.69 2.36 18.60
N GLN A 626 20.50 1.84 19.81
CA GLN A 626 19.56 0.76 20.07
C GLN A 626 18.39 1.23 20.94
N PHE A 627 17.20 0.78 20.57
CA PHE A 627 16.00 0.81 21.41
C PHE A 627 15.68 -0.63 21.81
N PHE A 628 15.80 -0.93 23.11
CA PHE A 628 15.36 -2.19 23.70
C PHE A 628 14.12 -1.90 24.54
N THR A 629 12.97 -1.93 23.85
CA THR A 629 11.69 -1.45 24.37
C THR A 629 10.53 -2.21 23.72
N HIS A 630 9.30 -1.83 24.06
CA HIS A 630 8.10 -2.30 23.39
C HIS A 630 7.76 -1.48 22.16
N GLY A 631 7.12 -2.13 21.19
CA GLY A 631 6.52 -1.47 20.01
C GLY A 631 5.01 -1.57 20.08
N VAL A 632 4.33 -0.49 19.69
CA VAL A 632 2.86 -0.40 19.70
C VAL A 632 2.34 0.15 18.37
N GLN A 633 1.04 -0.04 18.12
CA GLN A 633 0.38 0.41 16.89
C GLN A 633 -0.83 1.30 17.20
N GLU A 634 -0.76 2.57 16.81
CA GLU A 634 -1.88 3.51 16.81
C GLU A 634 -2.68 3.35 15.50
N LEU A 635 -3.59 2.36 15.47
CA LEU A 635 -4.35 1.98 14.26
C LEU A 635 -5.24 3.11 13.69
N ASP A 636 -5.53 4.13 14.48
CA ASP A 636 -6.24 5.34 14.07
C ASP A 636 -5.34 6.29 13.26
N ARG A 637 -4.02 6.13 13.31
CA ARG A 637 -3.04 6.86 12.50
C ARG A 637 -2.69 6.11 11.22
N GLU A 638 -2.29 6.88 10.21
CA GLU A 638 -1.85 6.34 8.92
C GLU A 638 -0.49 5.60 9.00
N ARG A 639 0.39 6.07 9.88
CA ARG A 639 1.68 5.45 10.21
C ARG A 639 1.59 4.97 11.66
N PRO A 640 1.10 3.74 11.89
CA PRO A 640 0.63 3.34 13.20
C PRO A 640 1.75 2.95 14.16
N ALA A 641 2.89 2.47 13.66
CA ALA A 641 3.98 1.98 14.50
C ALA A 641 4.61 3.12 15.34
N ALA A 642 4.85 2.82 16.61
CA ALA A 642 5.58 3.68 17.54
C ALA A 642 6.42 2.84 18.51
N LEU A 643 7.53 3.41 18.99
CA LEU A 643 8.33 2.85 20.07
C LEU A 643 7.88 3.44 21.40
N VAL A 644 7.79 2.61 22.42
CA VAL A 644 7.46 3.06 23.78
C VAL A 644 8.72 3.64 24.43
N LEU A 645 8.62 4.82 24.98
CA LEU A 645 9.63 5.53 25.78
C LEU A 645 8.99 6.01 27.08
N THR A 646 9.79 6.57 28.00
CA THR A 646 9.23 7.15 29.23
C THR A 646 8.54 8.48 28.95
N PRO A 647 7.30 8.68 29.44
CA PRO A 647 6.59 9.96 29.34
C PRO A 647 7.35 11.12 30.00
N SER A 648 7.21 12.30 29.43
CA SER A 648 7.75 13.55 29.96
C SER A 648 6.68 14.64 29.97
N ALA A 649 7.00 15.81 30.51
CA ALA A 649 6.10 16.96 30.44
C ALA A 649 5.84 17.42 28.98
N ALA A 650 6.81 17.25 28.09
CA ALA A 650 6.67 17.61 26.66
C ALA A 650 6.01 16.51 25.84
N HIS A 651 6.18 15.24 26.25
CA HIS A 651 5.65 14.06 25.56
C HIS A 651 4.90 13.17 26.57
N PRO A 652 3.65 13.54 26.93
CA PRO A 652 2.93 12.90 28.02
C PRO A 652 2.51 11.44 27.74
N ASP A 653 2.54 11.01 26.49
CA ASP A 653 2.29 9.61 26.11
C ASP A 653 3.57 8.76 26.04
N GLY A 654 4.75 9.38 25.99
CA GLY A 654 6.03 8.69 25.85
C GLY A 654 6.12 7.83 24.59
N LEU A 655 5.52 8.23 23.46
CA LEU A 655 5.57 7.46 22.22
C LEU A 655 6.48 8.12 21.18
N LEU A 656 7.50 7.40 20.72
CA LEU A 656 8.36 7.80 19.61
C LEU A 656 7.77 7.32 18.29
N ARG A 657 7.23 8.25 17.49
CA ARG A 657 6.56 7.98 16.22
C ARG A 657 7.45 8.34 15.03
N ALA A 658 7.03 7.96 13.83
CA ALA A 658 7.70 8.34 12.59
C ALA A 658 7.97 9.86 12.49
N VAL A 659 6.99 10.70 12.86
CA VAL A 659 7.14 12.17 12.81
C VAL A 659 8.20 12.70 13.78
N ASP A 660 8.34 12.07 14.94
CA ASP A 660 9.32 12.46 15.96
C ASP A 660 10.75 12.06 15.56
N ILE A 661 10.88 10.94 14.86
CA ILE A 661 12.13 10.48 14.24
C ILE A 661 12.54 11.42 13.10
N GLU A 662 11.58 11.76 12.23
CA GLU A 662 11.77 12.63 11.06
C GLU A 662 12.20 14.06 11.42
N ALA A 663 11.95 14.49 12.66
CA ALA A 663 12.39 15.78 13.18
C ALA A 663 13.86 15.80 13.63
N ARG A 664 14.58 14.67 13.58
CA ARG A 664 15.90 14.50 14.19
C ARG A 664 16.90 13.83 13.25
N ARG A 665 18.19 13.88 13.62
CA ARG A 665 19.24 13.16 12.92
C ARG A 665 19.57 11.86 13.66
N MET A 666 19.53 10.75 12.94
CA MET A 666 19.77 9.41 13.47
C MET A 666 21.20 8.93 13.19
N PRO A 667 21.81 8.15 14.11
CA PRO A 667 23.09 7.49 13.87
C PRO A 667 23.06 6.53 12.67
N PRO A 668 24.23 6.19 12.08
CA PRO A 668 24.30 5.36 10.88
C PRO A 668 23.66 3.98 11.01
N LEU A 669 23.70 3.37 12.20
CA LEU A 669 23.01 2.14 12.51
C LEU A 669 21.97 2.38 13.61
N VAL A 670 20.72 2.00 13.34
CA VAL A 670 19.64 1.98 14.34
C VAL A 670 19.17 0.55 14.55
N ILE A 671 18.93 0.15 15.79
CA ILE A 671 18.43 -1.19 16.14
C ILE A 671 17.19 -1.01 17.00
N ALA A 672 16.04 -1.32 16.45
CA ALA A 672 14.76 -1.32 17.13
C ALA A 672 14.42 -2.75 17.58
N SER A 673 14.96 -3.13 18.75
CA SER A 673 14.65 -4.40 19.43
C SER A 673 13.29 -4.29 20.12
N ALA A 674 12.24 -4.24 19.29
CA ALA A 674 10.85 -4.08 19.72
C ALA A 674 9.89 -4.69 18.68
N CYS A 675 8.77 -5.22 19.15
CA CYS A 675 7.74 -5.86 18.33
C CYS A 675 7.17 -4.89 17.27
N ARG A 676 6.91 -5.39 16.05
CA ARG A 676 6.15 -4.70 15.01
C ARG A 676 6.64 -3.30 14.60
N THR A 677 7.91 -3.01 14.83
CA THR A 677 8.58 -1.75 14.43
C THR A 677 8.73 -1.59 12.93
N GLY A 678 8.79 -2.70 12.20
CA GLY A 678 8.72 -2.73 10.72
C GLY A 678 7.32 -2.96 10.17
N ALA A 679 6.30 -3.09 11.03
CA ALA A 679 4.95 -3.34 10.59
C ALA A 679 4.29 -2.02 10.21
N GLY A 680 3.60 -2.01 9.08
CA GLY A 680 2.87 -0.85 8.61
C GLY A 680 1.83 -1.27 7.60
N PRO A 681 0.76 -0.48 7.42
CA PRO A 681 -0.18 -0.74 6.35
C PRO A 681 0.54 -0.73 4.99
N SER A 682 0.15 -1.65 4.11
CA SER A 682 0.80 -1.81 2.82
C SER A 682 0.63 -0.54 1.96
N ARG A 683 1.73 -0.10 1.36
CA ARG A 683 1.78 0.98 0.38
C ARG A 683 2.53 0.43 -0.83
N ARG A 684 1.89 -0.45 -1.61
CA ARG A 684 2.61 -1.17 -2.66
C ARG A 684 3.20 -0.22 -3.70
N GLY A 685 4.51 -0.36 -3.88
CA GLY A 685 5.33 0.53 -4.70
C GLY A 685 6.05 1.61 -3.90
N ASP A 686 5.62 1.88 -2.67
CA ASP A 686 6.15 2.95 -1.82
C ASP A 686 6.55 2.43 -0.43
N ALA A 687 7.35 1.36 -0.42
CA ALA A 687 7.90 0.81 0.80
C ALA A 687 8.69 1.86 1.58
N GLY A 688 8.73 1.73 2.91
CA GLY A 688 9.40 2.68 3.80
C GLY A 688 8.63 3.99 4.02
N ALA A 689 7.42 4.16 3.46
CA ALA A 689 6.62 5.35 3.76
C ALA A 689 5.76 5.21 5.03
N SER A 690 5.34 3.98 5.37
CA SER A 690 4.40 3.73 6.47
C SER A 690 5.03 3.17 7.75
N ASP A 691 6.29 2.74 7.71
CA ASP A 691 6.99 2.08 8.82
C ASP A 691 8.10 2.94 9.46
N LEU A 692 8.56 2.54 10.65
CA LEU A 692 9.64 3.26 11.36
C LEU A 692 10.99 3.08 10.68
N GLY A 693 11.21 1.99 9.94
CA GLY A 693 12.45 1.74 9.22
C GLY A 693 12.73 2.83 8.20
N GLY A 694 11.74 3.17 7.38
CA GLY A 694 11.84 4.27 6.44
C GLY A 694 11.94 5.64 7.10
N ALA A 695 11.31 5.86 8.26
CA ALA A 695 11.50 7.08 9.05
C ALA A 695 12.96 7.23 9.52
N PHE A 696 13.56 6.17 10.07
CA PHE A 696 14.96 6.17 10.49
C PHE A 696 15.93 6.37 9.31
N LEU A 697 15.70 5.67 8.19
CA LEU A 697 16.50 5.85 6.96
C LEU A 697 16.37 7.27 6.41
N GLY A 698 15.16 7.82 6.42
CA GLY A 698 14.88 9.21 6.06
C GLY A 698 15.66 10.23 6.90
N SER A 699 15.96 9.85 8.14
CA SER A 699 16.49 10.74 9.18
C SER A 699 18.00 10.57 9.42
N GLY A 700 18.70 9.83 8.57
CA GLY A 700 20.17 9.73 8.58
C GLY A 700 20.72 8.32 8.77
N ALA A 701 19.92 7.38 9.28
CA ALA A 701 20.35 5.99 9.40
C ALA A 701 20.67 5.40 8.03
N ARG A 702 21.76 4.64 7.94
CA ARG A 702 22.15 3.91 6.73
C ARG A 702 21.61 2.48 6.75
N ALA A 703 21.52 1.88 7.93
CA ALA A 703 20.89 0.59 8.15
C ALA A 703 20.03 0.62 9.43
N VAL A 704 18.93 -0.12 9.40
CA VAL A 704 18.00 -0.27 10.51
C VAL A 704 17.74 -1.75 10.73
N LEU A 705 17.95 -2.22 11.95
CA LEU A 705 17.49 -3.54 12.38
C LEU A 705 16.14 -3.36 13.07
N LEU A 706 15.12 -4.08 12.61
CA LEU A 706 13.76 -3.99 13.14
C LEU A 706 13.01 -5.31 12.93
N SER A 707 11.80 -5.43 13.45
CA SER A 707 10.93 -6.57 13.13
C SER A 707 9.51 -6.12 12.83
N PRO A 708 8.85 -6.61 11.76
CA PRO A 708 7.41 -6.45 11.60
C PRO A 708 6.61 -7.45 12.44
N PHE A 709 7.27 -8.41 13.10
CA PHE A 709 6.63 -9.46 13.87
C PHE A 709 6.77 -9.20 15.37
N ASP A 710 6.07 -10.01 16.15
CA ASP A 710 6.29 -10.11 17.59
C ASP A 710 7.59 -10.89 17.85
N LEU A 711 8.31 -10.48 18.89
CA LEU A 711 9.61 -11.04 19.26
C LEU A 711 9.54 -11.66 20.65
N GLU A 712 10.24 -12.79 20.84
CA GLU A 712 10.47 -13.33 22.18
C GLU A 712 11.65 -12.59 22.83
N LEU A 713 11.47 -12.19 24.08
CA LEU A 713 12.38 -11.29 24.80
C LEU A 713 13.82 -11.83 24.89
N THR A 714 13.96 -13.08 25.31
CA THR A 714 15.27 -13.69 25.59
C THR A 714 16.06 -13.87 24.30
N ALA A 715 15.39 -14.35 23.25
CA ALA A 715 15.96 -14.54 21.94
C ALA A 715 16.33 -13.19 21.30
N ALA A 716 15.46 -12.18 21.40
CA ALA A 716 15.75 -10.83 20.90
C ALA A 716 16.99 -10.22 21.59
N ARG A 717 17.10 -10.38 22.91
CA ARG A 717 18.29 -9.96 23.68
C ARG A 717 19.55 -10.68 23.19
N ARG A 718 19.55 -12.01 23.18
CA ARG A 718 20.75 -12.80 22.78
C ARG A 718 21.16 -12.55 21.33
N LEU A 719 20.19 -12.40 20.44
CA LEU A 719 20.46 -12.05 19.04
C LEU A 719 21.10 -10.67 18.92
N ALA A 720 20.60 -9.67 19.66
CA ALA A 720 21.19 -8.33 19.67
C ALA A 720 22.59 -8.31 20.31
N GLU A 721 22.83 -9.07 21.39
CA GLU A 721 24.17 -9.23 21.98
C GLU A 721 25.17 -9.82 20.98
N GLY A 722 24.82 -10.95 20.35
CA GLY A 722 25.66 -11.58 19.32
C GLY A 722 25.89 -10.66 18.12
N PHE A 723 24.86 -9.92 17.70
CA PHE A 723 24.97 -8.92 16.65
C PHE A 723 25.97 -7.81 17.01
N HIS A 724 25.86 -7.21 18.20
CA HIS A 724 26.78 -6.15 18.63
C HIS A 724 28.21 -6.66 18.75
N GLY A 725 28.42 -7.87 19.26
CA GLY A 725 29.73 -8.52 19.31
C GLY A 725 30.36 -8.66 17.92
N ALA A 726 29.60 -9.17 16.95
CA ALA A 726 30.07 -9.33 15.57
C ALA A 726 30.29 -7.99 14.85
N TRP A 727 29.37 -7.04 14.97
CA TRP A 727 29.44 -5.77 14.26
C TRP A 727 30.53 -4.85 14.82
N ALA A 728 30.62 -4.71 16.15
CA ALA A 728 31.63 -3.86 16.80
C ALA A 728 33.06 -4.40 16.65
N GLY A 729 33.23 -5.72 16.47
CA GLY A 729 34.52 -6.34 16.13
C GLY A 729 35.12 -5.82 14.81
N GLY A 730 34.31 -5.17 13.97
CA GLY A 730 34.71 -4.53 12.74
C GLY A 730 34.95 -5.50 11.57
N GLY A 731 35.04 -4.97 10.36
CA GLY A 731 35.35 -5.75 9.16
C GLY A 731 34.17 -6.46 8.49
N VAL A 732 33.00 -6.52 9.14
CA VAL A 732 31.75 -7.03 8.57
C VAL A 732 30.67 -5.94 8.49
N GLY A 733 29.72 -6.10 7.58
CA GLY A 733 28.53 -5.25 7.48
C GLY A 733 27.43 -5.68 8.44
N ALA A 734 26.44 -4.81 8.68
CA ALA A 734 25.29 -5.08 9.54
C ALA A 734 24.53 -6.36 9.15
N ALA A 735 24.31 -6.61 7.86
CA ALA A 735 23.58 -7.81 7.43
C ALA A 735 24.35 -9.10 7.72
N GLU A 736 25.67 -9.09 7.62
CA GLU A 736 26.53 -10.24 7.95
C GLU A 736 26.63 -10.46 9.46
N ALA A 737 26.75 -9.38 10.25
CA ALA A 737 26.71 -9.48 11.70
C ALA A 737 25.39 -10.10 12.19
N LEU A 738 24.26 -9.74 11.57
CA LEU A 738 22.96 -10.33 11.89
C LEU A 738 22.88 -11.81 11.48
N ARG A 739 23.41 -12.19 10.31
CA ARG A 739 23.51 -13.60 9.89
C ARG A 739 24.34 -14.42 10.88
N ALA A 740 25.50 -13.91 11.28
CA ALA A 740 26.38 -14.57 12.25
C ALA A 740 25.67 -14.76 13.62
N ALA A 741 24.98 -13.74 14.10
CA ALA A 741 24.21 -13.82 15.35
C ALA A 741 23.09 -14.86 15.27
N ARG A 742 22.39 -14.97 14.13
CA ARG A 742 21.37 -16.02 13.92
C ARG A 742 21.99 -17.40 13.91
N GLU A 743 23.10 -17.57 13.20
CA GLU A 743 23.81 -18.83 13.13
C GLU A 743 24.25 -19.29 14.53
N GLU A 744 24.83 -18.38 15.32
CA GLU A 744 25.20 -18.67 16.71
C GLU A 744 24.00 -19.07 17.55
N LEU A 745 22.92 -18.28 17.53
CA LEU A 745 21.71 -18.55 18.31
C LEU A 745 21.05 -19.88 17.90
N SER A 746 21.01 -20.20 16.60
CA SER A 746 20.40 -21.43 16.07
C SER A 746 21.14 -22.73 16.45
N ARG A 747 22.38 -22.62 16.94
CA ARG A 747 23.14 -23.79 17.44
C ARG A 747 22.76 -24.17 18.87
N ASP A 748 22.11 -23.26 19.59
CA ASP A 748 21.61 -23.50 20.93
C ASP A 748 20.29 -24.29 20.85
N PRO A 749 20.19 -25.50 21.41
CA PRO A 749 18.97 -26.31 21.36
C PRO A 749 17.75 -25.62 21.98
N ASP A 750 17.94 -24.69 22.93
CA ASP A 750 16.85 -23.93 23.53
C ASP A 750 16.28 -22.86 22.57
N PHE A 751 16.99 -22.56 21.48
CA PHE A 751 16.67 -21.53 20.49
C PHE A 751 16.63 -22.08 19.04
N ASP A 752 16.49 -23.39 18.86
CA ASP A 752 16.48 -24.05 17.54
C ASP A 752 15.20 -23.78 16.72
N ASP A 753 14.17 -23.20 17.35
CA ASP A 753 12.97 -22.76 16.67
C ASP A 753 13.26 -21.55 15.76
N PRO A 754 13.04 -21.65 14.43
CA PRO A 754 13.24 -20.54 13.49
C PRO A 754 12.52 -19.23 13.87
N PHE A 755 11.41 -19.30 14.62
CA PHE A 755 10.75 -18.11 15.16
C PHE A 755 11.68 -17.24 16.02
N LEU A 756 12.61 -17.84 16.76
CA LEU A 756 13.43 -17.14 17.76
C LEU A 756 14.59 -16.34 17.15
N PHE A 757 15.10 -16.73 15.98
CA PHE A 757 16.27 -16.06 15.38
C PHE A 757 15.98 -15.35 14.04
N GLY A 758 14.96 -15.75 13.29
CA GLY A 758 14.80 -15.26 11.90
C GLY A 758 13.81 -14.12 11.67
N LEU A 759 13.28 -13.47 12.72
CA LEU A 759 12.25 -12.43 12.61
C LEU A 759 12.77 -10.98 12.64
N PHE A 760 14.04 -10.75 12.98
CA PHE A 760 14.68 -9.45 12.77
C PHE A 760 15.04 -9.27 11.29
N TRP A 761 14.91 -8.07 10.75
CA TRP A 761 15.31 -7.72 9.39
C TRP A 761 16.37 -6.63 9.41
N CYS A 762 17.32 -6.68 8.48
CA CYS A 762 18.24 -5.59 8.19
C CYS A 762 17.68 -4.80 7.00
N VAL A 763 17.22 -3.56 7.23
CA VAL A 763 16.65 -2.68 6.21
C VAL A 763 17.63 -1.52 5.92
N GLY A 764 17.87 -1.21 4.65
CA GLY A 764 18.85 -0.19 4.23
C GLY A 764 20.12 -0.80 3.62
N ASP A 765 21.24 -0.11 3.78
CA ASP A 765 22.55 -0.57 3.33
C ASP A 765 23.11 -1.64 4.27
N GLY A 766 22.96 -2.92 3.90
CA GLY A 766 23.47 -4.06 4.68
C GLY A 766 24.99 -4.08 4.87
N ASN A 767 25.73 -3.29 4.09
CA ASN A 767 27.19 -3.17 4.15
C ASN A 767 27.69 -2.11 5.13
N VAL A 768 26.80 -1.46 5.90
CA VAL A 768 27.19 -0.53 6.97
C VAL A 768 28.08 -1.25 7.96
N GLN A 769 29.35 -0.87 8.00
CA GLN A 769 30.37 -1.50 8.85
C GLN A 769 30.39 -0.88 10.24
N GLY A 770 30.72 -1.71 11.23
CA GLY A 770 31.01 -1.25 12.58
C GLY A 770 32.27 -0.38 12.64
N PRO A 771 32.46 0.32 13.76
CA PRO A 771 33.63 1.16 13.95
C PRO A 771 34.91 0.34 13.83
N LYS A 772 35.82 0.76 12.95
CA LYS A 772 37.18 0.23 12.95
C LYS A 772 37.88 0.79 14.19
N GLY A 773 38.12 -0.06 15.18
CA GLY A 773 39.09 0.27 16.22
C GLY A 773 40.45 0.55 15.58
N GLU A 774 41.10 1.65 15.95
CA GLU A 774 42.54 1.79 15.73
C GLU A 774 43.18 0.62 16.47
N ARG A 775 43.75 -0.33 15.72
CA ARG A 775 44.51 -1.46 16.28
C ARG A 775 45.94 -1.06 16.55
#